data_AF-A0A4U1ZVC6-F1
#
_entry.id   AF-A0A4U1ZVC6-F1
#
_cell.length_a   1.000
_cell.length_b   1.000
_cell.length_c   1.000
_cell.angle_alpha   90.00
_cell.angle_beta   90.00
_cell.angle_gamma   90.00
#
_symmetry.space_group_name_H-M   'P 1'
#
loop_
_entity.id
_entity.type
_entity.pdbx_description
1 polymer ?
#
loop_
_entity_poly.entity_id
_entity_poly.type
_entity_poly.pdbx_seq_one_letter_code
_entity_poly.pdbx_strand_id
1 'polypeptide(L)'
;MKKCSTGAVRREVKTREAFDLSWFKLSYEGAEVDLSRLYFYSANPDLPRVEGRAQYVNKIAKGIQDKIKLARSESTYAMAIINFRRYVMYCDTNGIEPFSKEGYLAYVGDEGELRRRAKINEDRPPFLMQSSDGDSLGFSEVTCSSHTHDVRTILKLAEVHEPIWERSYEAFSKKNRKLTIPYSSDETDLAVKVLLRAFDALYGVLSNHYESSPHTLLPKSIEVELGGDLGKLNLPELGVSTSPFNICMAAGYALFAYYTGLNRDVVLNAAHPIKFEKRKLKDKTINQISLSLWKARAGKFVKAELTDDMPVFDFSEDEFDVEIEKKTGVSLVNKLVKLAEMFGLTTERSPLFFNLGVNDEVVKFSQEPVFKLSKVLGLKKLNTEHLSPLFAEGLTMALKGKFYVISSTVQADGSHRVSKKVSSLKPYKTKRNIVSCASLLLSGYNNPEAFYGARLPLMVTEDKGNHHYHFQTCSGAKGHFILPKEYREVMKNLEAWSSANGENEHRFLLPFPNSTGNRIFDWRTPQRLPPMHTILDDLAIPHGEYYLDINTRRFRALMASETYSDNDLGEEGSIILDNELNTFQQSYADGNPEENQIIFYEGLESLSRIFKGQSKENAIVALKKLLKRETLTFDEVKQRRLHINQNGIACNGVPDIDRTMGDDYHRGAIKTAKKMGIDPKGSMPCYQLDQCSRCKSARMVDDAKQVYKLLSFIEVMELRIDLRPDNESLLETTTYLRIMINENISNEVLAEANKMLYLNGLHPLVEKMQAAQILA
;
A
#
# COMPACT_ATOMS: atom_id res chain seq x y z
N MET A 1 -44.27 39.30 72.90
CA MET A 1 -42.91 39.08 72.36
C MET A 1 -42.80 37.66 71.80
N LYS A 2 -43.00 37.49 70.48
CA LYS A 2 -42.51 36.35 69.68
C LYS A 2 -42.22 36.93 68.30
N LYS A 3 -40.93 37.02 67.92
CA LYS A 3 -40.49 37.56 66.63
C LYS A 3 -40.12 36.40 65.70
N CYS A 4 -40.65 36.46 64.48
CA CYS A 4 -40.29 35.61 63.35
C CYS A 4 -38.79 35.66 63.04
N SER A 5 -38.21 34.50 62.78
CA SER A 5 -36.92 34.33 62.11
C SER A 5 -37.16 33.91 60.65
N THR A 6 -36.91 34.83 59.72
CA THR A 6 -36.83 34.54 58.27
C THR A 6 -35.41 34.09 57.94
N GLY A 7 -35.30 32.91 57.33
CA GLY A 7 -34.04 32.34 56.87
C GLY A 7 -33.53 33.05 55.61
N ALA A 8 -32.24 33.39 55.62
CA ALA A 8 -31.49 33.78 54.43
C ALA A 8 -30.45 32.69 54.13
N VAL A 9 -30.69 31.92 53.07
CA VAL A 9 -29.74 30.96 52.52
C VAL A 9 -28.59 31.75 51.85
N ARG A 10 -27.38 31.67 52.41
CA ARG A 10 -26.15 32.14 51.76
C ARG A 10 -25.87 31.25 50.54
N ARG A 11 -25.96 31.82 49.33
CA ARG A 11 -25.36 31.23 48.13
C ARG A 11 -23.84 31.30 48.28
N GLU A 12 -23.19 30.14 48.31
CA GLU A 12 -21.73 30.03 48.18
C GLU A 12 -21.28 30.61 46.82
N VAL A 13 -20.40 31.60 46.90
CA VAL A 13 -19.71 32.16 45.74
C VAL A 13 -18.68 31.12 45.28
N LYS A 14 -18.96 30.43 44.18
CA LYS A 14 -17.95 29.62 43.48
C LYS A 14 -16.75 30.49 43.15
N THR A 15 -15.62 30.25 43.81
CA THR A 15 -14.31 30.79 43.47
C THR A 15 -14.01 30.52 42.00
N ARG A 16 -13.83 31.58 41.19
CA ARG A 16 -13.32 31.49 39.82
C ARG A 16 -11.91 30.89 39.91
N GLU A 17 -11.70 29.70 39.35
CA GLU A 17 -10.36 29.11 39.17
C GLU A 17 -9.46 30.15 38.50
N ALA A 18 -8.29 30.42 39.09
CA ALA A 18 -7.29 31.30 38.51
C ALA A 18 -6.82 30.71 37.17
N PHE A 19 -6.70 31.56 36.15
CA PHE A 19 -6.33 31.15 34.81
C PHE A 19 -4.83 30.82 34.75
N ASP A 20 -4.50 29.55 34.55
CA ASP A 20 -3.12 29.04 34.57
C ASP A 20 -2.47 29.17 33.17
N LEU A 21 -1.33 29.89 33.13
CA LEU A 21 -0.59 30.16 31.89
C LEU A 21 0.10 28.91 31.31
N SER A 22 0.29 27.85 32.11
CA SER A 22 0.80 26.57 31.60
C SER A 22 -0.16 25.96 30.57
N TRP A 23 -1.45 26.31 30.61
CA TRP A 23 -2.48 25.77 29.73
C TRP A 23 -2.31 26.17 28.26
N PHE A 24 -1.44 27.14 27.97
CA PHE A 24 -1.15 27.57 26.61
C PHE A 24 -0.08 26.76 25.92
N LYS A 25 0.68 25.95 26.65
CA LYS A 25 1.82 25.23 26.11
C LYS A 25 1.47 23.76 25.95
N LEU A 26 1.65 23.24 24.73
CA LEU A 26 1.46 21.84 24.39
C LEU A 26 2.75 21.27 23.79
N SER A 27 3.00 19.98 23.93
CA SER A 27 4.12 19.28 23.31
C SER A 27 3.70 18.49 22.06
N TYR A 28 4.45 18.68 20.96
CA TYR A 28 4.29 17.91 19.72
C TYR A 28 5.66 17.60 19.12
N GLU A 29 5.98 16.31 18.97
CA GLU A 29 7.24 15.83 18.36
C GLU A 29 8.52 16.47 18.97
N GLY A 30 8.49 16.80 20.26
CA GLY A 30 9.62 17.45 20.96
C GLY A 30 9.67 18.97 20.81
N ALA A 31 8.71 19.58 20.12
CA ALA A 31 8.54 21.03 20.02
C ALA A 31 7.36 21.53 20.88
N GLU A 32 7.47 22.77 21.38
CA GLU A 32 6.40 23.44 22.12
C GLU A 32 5.46 24.18 21.15
N VAL A 33 4.16 23.92 21.29
CA VAL A 33 3.08 24.58 20.56
C VAL A 33 2.36 25.56 21.49
N ASP A 34 2.60 26.85 21.28
CA ASP A 34 2.05 27.93 22.12
C ASP A 34 0.69 28.49 21.64
N LEU A 35 -0.40 28.08 22.28
CA LEU A 35 -1.76 28.52 21.99
C LEU A 35 -1.95 30.05 22.08
N SER A 36 -1.13 30.76 22.88
CA SER A 36 -1.29 32.21 23.10
C SER A 36 -1.10 33.02 21.82
N ARG A 37 -0.42 32.45 20.82
CA ARG A 37 -0.29 33.02 19.48
C ARG A 37 -1.63 33.38 18.85
N LEU A 38 -2.72 32.67 19.18
CA LEU A 38 -4.06 32.95 18.66
C LEU A 38 -4.64 34.31 19.11
N TYR A 39 -4.04 34.99 20.09
CA TYR A 39 -4.44 36.35 20.45
C TYR A 39 -4.04 37.40 19.42
N PHE A 40 -3.06 37.11 18.57
CA PHE A 40 -2.45 38.07 17.67
C PHE A 40 -2.97 37.92 16.25
N TYR A 41 -2.92 39.00 15.48
CA TYR A 41 -3.28 39.00 14.07
C TYR A 41 -2.37 38.01 13.31
N SER A 42 -2.97 37.25 12.40
CA SER A 42 -2.36 36.11 11.69
C SER A 42 -1.70 35.05 12.57
N ALA A 43 -2.09 34.98 13.85
CA ALA A 43 -1.44 34.18 14.89
C ALA A 43 0.09 34.44 15.00
N ASN A 44 0.53 35.67 14.69
CA ASN A 44 1.91 36.10 14.76
C ASN A 44 2.12 37.05 15.96
N PRO A 45 2.91 36.66 16.98
CA PRO A 45 3.21 37.51 18.14
C PRO A 45 3.81 38.89 17.81
N ASP A 46 4.45 39.03 16.65
CA ASP A 46 5.03 40.30 16.20
C ASP A 46 3.98 41.29 15.66
N LEU A 47 2.74 40.82 15.44
CA LEU A 47 1.63 41.63 14.95
C LEU A 47 0.69 42.03 16.10
N PRO A 48 -0.15 43.07 15.92
CA PRO A 48 -1.02 43.55 16.98
C PRO A 48 -1.96 42.46 17.54
N ARG A 49 -2.21 42.54 18.84
CA ARG A 49 -3.23 41.73 19.50
C ARG A 49 -4.62 42.15 19.01
N VAL A 50 -5.48 41.18 18.68
CA VAL A 50 -6.85 41.44 18.24
C VAL A 50 -7.78 41.50 19.44
N GLU A 51 -8.38 42.67 19.67
CA GLU A 51 -9.34 42.90 20.74
C GLU A 51 -10.60 42.06 20.51
N GLY A 52 -10.96 41.20 21.47
CA GLY A 52 -12.10 40.28 21.36
C GLY A 52 -11.75 38.79 21.21
N ARG A 53 -10.53 38.42 20.79
CA ARG A 53 -10.13 36.99 20.73
C ARG A 53 -9.95 36.35 22.09
N ALA A 54 -9.71 37.16 23.12
CA ALA A 54 -9.32 36.67 24.43
C ALA A 54 -10.31 35.66 25.02
N GLN A 55 -11.60 35.91 24.85
CA GLN A 55 -12.67 35.05 25.35
C GLN A 55 -12.66 33.66 24.70
N TYR A 56 -12.34 33.55 23.41
CA TYR A 56 -12.34 32.28 22.68
C TYR A 56 -11.11 31.46 23.03
N VAL A 57 -9.92 32.07 23.00
CA VAL A 57 -8.66 31.38 23.28
C VAL A 57 -8.65 30.83 24.71
N ASN A 58 -9.19 31.57 25.69
CA ASN A 58 -9.27 31.10 27.07
C ASN A 58 -10.19 29.88 27.23
N LYS A 59 -11.32 29.83 26.51
CA LYS A 59 -12.21 28.67 26.48
C LYS A 59 -11.52 27.45 25.85
N ILE A 60 -10.81 27.66 24.74
CA ILE A 60 -10.04 26.62 24.07
C ILE A 60 -9.00 26.01 25.01
N ALA A 61 -8.20 26.86 25.67
CA ALA A 61 -7.16 26.42 26.61
C ALA A 61 -7.74 25.52 27.72
N LYS A 62 -8.83 25.96 28.35
CA LYS A 62 -9.51 25.21 29.40
C LYS A 62 -10.04 23.87 28.88
N GLY A 63 -10.72 23.88 27.73
CA GLY A 63 -11.32 22.67 27.15
C GLY A 63 -10.28 21.61 26.74
N ILE A 64 -9.10 22.01 26.26
CA ILE A 64 -8.00 21.08 25.95
C ILE A 64 -7.48 20.42 27.24
N GLN A 65 -7.26 21.20 28.30
CA GLN A 65 -6.76 20.68 29.57
C GLN A 65 -7.69 19.64 30.20
N ASP A 66 -9.00 19.90 30.16
CA ASP A 66 -9.98 18.93 30.67
C ASP A 66 -9.96 17.61 29.89
N LYS A 67 -9.63 17.64 28.60
CA LYS A 67 -9.47 16.42 27.78
C LYS A 67 -8.18 15.68 28.11
N ILE A 68 -7.07 16.38 28.31
CA ILE A 68 -5.77 15.78 28.68
C ILE A 68 -5.86 15.09 30.05
N LYS A 69 -6.55 15.70 31.02
CA LYS A 69 -6.81 15.07 32.33
C LYS A 69 -7.56 13.72 32.23
N LEU A 70 -8.31 13.50 31.15
CA LEU A 70 -8.97 12.23 30.83
C LEU A 70 -8.09 11.27 30.02
N ALA A 71 -6.76 11.39 30.16
CA ALA A 71 -5.76 10.59 29.47
C ALA A 71 -5.85 10.62 27.93
N ARG A 72 -6.41 11.70 27.35
CA ARG A 72 -6.37 11.93 25.90
C ARG A 72 -5.00 12.45 25.47
N SER A 73 -4.67 12.21 24.21
CA SER A 73 -3.39 12.59 23.63
C SER A 73 -3.24 14.11 23.51
N GLU A 74 -2.21 14.66 24.17
CA GLU A 74 -1.79 16.06 24.06
C GLU A 74 -1.35 16.41 22.63
N SER A 75 -0.62 15.52 21.96
CA SER A 75 -0.14 15.72 20.59
C SER A 75 -1.26 15.93 19.58
N THR A 76 -2.43 15.29 19.78
CA THR A 76 -3.60 15.50 18.92
C THR A 76 -4.07 16.95 18.95
N TYR A 77 -4.16 17.54 20.14
CA TYR A 77 -4.61 18.94 20.28
C TYR A 77 -3.54 19.92 19.83
N ALA A 78 -2.26 19.62 20.05
CA ALA A 78 -1.17 20.43 19.53
C ALA A 78 -1.21 20.53 17.99
N MET A 79 -1.47 19.42 17.29
CA MET A 79 -1.67 19.40 15.84
C MET A 79 -2.89 20.24 15.42
N ALA A 80 -4.01 20.09 16.12
CA ALA A 80 -5.22 20.88 15.81
C ALA A 80 -4.97 22.39 15.94
N ILE A 81 -4.16 22.82 16.91
CA ILE A 81 -3.75 24.22 17.06
C ILE A 81 -2.84 24.69 15.92
N ILE A 82 -1.88 23.88 15.49
CA ILE A 82 -1.03 24.21 14.33
C ILE A 82 -1.90 24.48 13.09
N ASN A 83 -2.87 23.62 12.82
CA ASN A 83 -3.77 23.77 11.68
C ASN A 83 -4.75 24.93 11.85
N PHE A 84 -5.24 25.17 13.07
CA PHE A 84 -6.10 26.32 13.36
C PHE A 84 -5.38 27.66 13.20
N ARG A 85 -4.08 27.75 13.50
CA ARG A 85 -3.29 28.96 13.23
C ARG A 85 -3.25 29.31 11.73
N ARG A 86 -3.15 28.29 10.85
CA ARG A 86 -3.20 28.49 9.39
C ARG A 86 -4.54 29.06 8.95
N TYR A 87 -5.62 28.53 9.51
CA TYR A 87 -6.98 29.05 9.32
C TYR A 87 -7.11 30.51 9.77
N VAL A 88 -6.65 30.85 10.97
CA VAL A 88 -6.67 32.24 11.49
C VAL A 88 -5.89 33.18 10.57
N MET A 89 -4.69 32.77 10.15
CA MET A 89 -3.89 33.55 9.21
C MET A 89 -4.58 33.76 7.86
N TYR A 90 -5.22 32.73 7.31
CA TYR A 90 -6.01 32.86 6.08
C TYR A 90 -7.14 33.87 6.26
N CYS A 91 -7.96 33.72 7.30
CA CYS A 91 -9.08 34.62 7.58
C CYS A 91 -8.61 36.06 7.74
N ASP A 92 -7.58 36.27 8.57
CA ASP A 92 -7.02 37.60 8.85
C ASP A 92 -6.51 38.28 7.58
N THR A 93 -5.74 37.57 6.76
CA THR A 93 -5.15 38.09 5.51
C THR A 93 -6.22 38.46 4.48
N ASN A 94 -7.39 37.82 4.54
CA ASN A 94 -8.53 38.11 3.67
C ASN A 94 -9.56 39.07 4.31
N GLY A 95 -9.27 39.61 5.50
CA GLY A 95 -10.18 40.53 6.20
C GLY A 95 -11.46 39.88 6.75
N ILE A 96 -11.42 38.57 7.04
CA ILE A 96 -12.55 37.77 7.51
C ILE A 96 -12.36 37.43 8.99
N GLU A 97 -13.41 37.51 9.81
CA GLU A 97 -13.34 37.15 11.24
C GLU A 97 -13.19 35.62 11.44
N PRO A 98 -12.08 35.12 12.03
CA PRO A 98 -11.86 33.67 12.18
C PRO A 98 -12.87 32.97 13.09
N PHE A 99 -13.39 33.62 14.13
CA PHE A 99 -14.37 33.02 15.04
C PHE A 99 -15.80 33.30 14.56
N SER A 100 -16.10 32.97 13.30
CA SER A 100 -17.41 33.22 12.68
C SER A 100 -17.80 32.15 11.67
N LYS A 101 -19.09 32.13 11.28
CA LYS A 101 -19.61 31.29 10.19
C LYS A 101 -18.96 31.64 8.84
N GLU A 102 -18.78 32.93 8.59
CA GLU A 102 -18.18 33.44 7.35
C GLU A 102 -16.73 32.99 7.21
N GLY A 103 -15.92 33.12 8.27
CA GLY A 103 -14.55 32.61 8.31
C GLY A 103 -14.49 31.11 8.05
N TYR A 104 -15.36 30.34 8.71
CA TYR A 104 -15.40 28.90 8.56
C TYR A 104 -15.70 28.50 7.10
N LEU A 105 -16.76 29.05 6.51
CA LEU A 105 -17.15 28.72 5.14
C LEU A 105 -16.20 29.28 4.07
N ALA A 106 -15.55 30.42 4.30
CA ALA A 106 -14.51 30.93 3.41
C ALA A 106 -13.28 30.01 3.33
N TYR A 107 -13.06 29.17 4.34
CA TYR A 107 -11.96 28.21 4.36
C TYR A 107 -12.38 26.81 3.91
N VAL A 108 -13.47 26.27 4.46
CA VAL A 108 -13.88 24.87 4.23
C VAL A 108 -14.98 24.69 3.19
N GLY A 109 -15.67 25.77 2.79
CA GLY A 109 -16.82 25.72 1.89
C GLY A 109 -16.47 25.28 0.46
N ASP A 110 -17.49 25.11 -0.38
CA ASP A 110 -17.33 24.61 -1.75
C ASP A 110 -16.44 25.51 -2.63
N GLU A 111 -16.49 26.83 -2.39
CA GLU A 111 -15.60 27.83 -3.00
C GLU A 111 -14.47 28.27 -2.06
N GLY A 112 -14.24 27.51 -0.98
CA GLY A 112 -13.28 27.83 0.06
C GLY A 112 -11.83 27.48 -0.30
N GLU A 113 -10.90 28.00 0.49
CA GLU A 113 -9.45 27.78 0.28
C GLU A 113 -9.06 26.29 0.25
N LEU A 114 -9.67 25.44 1.08
CA LEU A 114 -9.37 24.00 1.08
C LEU A 114 -9.78 23.31 -0.23
N ARG A 115 -10.86 23.75 -0.88
CA ARG A 115 -11.29 23.23 -2.20
C ARG A 115 -10.34 23.66 -3.30
N ARG A 116 -9.91 24.92 -3.28
CA ARG A 116 -8.87 25.43 -4.19
C ARG A 116 -7.56 24.65 -4.04
N ARG A 117 -7.14 24.35 -2.81
CA ARG A 117 -5.94 23.54 -2.51
C ARG A 117 -6.08 22.08 -2.95
N ALA A 118 -7.27 21.50 -2.82
CA ALA A 118 -7.54 20.14 -3.29
C ALA A 118 -7.37 20.03 -4.81
N LYS A 119 -7.95 20.98 -5.55
CA LYS A 119 -7.83 21.04 -7.01
C LYS A 119 -6.37 21.15 -7.49
N ILE A 120 -5.57 22.02 -6.86
CA ILE A 120 -4.13 22.13 -7.17
C ILE A 120 -3.41 20.80 -6.98
N ASN A 121 -3.81 20.00 -5.98
CA ASN A 121 -3.19 18.70 -5.74
C ASN A 121 -3.63 17.63 -6.74
N GLU A 122 -4.85 17.72 -7.27
CA GLU A 122 -5.38 16.81 -8.28
C GLU A 122 -4.67 17.01 -9.63
N ASP A 123 -4.42 18.26 -10.01
CA ASP A 123 -3.76 18.62 -11.28
C ASP A 123 -2.23 18.42 -11.26
N ARG A 124 -1.65 18.00 -10.13
CA ARG A 124 -0.19 17.93 -9.98
C ARG A 124 0.39 16.69 -10.70
N PRO A 125 1.57 16.81 -11.33
CA PRO A 125 2.29 15.65 -11.85
C PRO A 125 2.63 14.62 -10.74
N PRO A 126 2.73 13.32 -11.07
CA PRO A 126 3.08 12.27 -10.10
C PRO A 126 4.42 12.50 -9.38
N PHE A 127 5.42 13.03 -10.09
CA PHE A 127 6.74 13.31 -9.52
C PHE A 127 7.03 14.81 -9.50
N LEU A 128 7.58 15.31 -8.38
CA LEU A 128 7.99 16.72 -8.25
C LEU A 128 9.02 17.12 -9.31
N MET A 129 9.82 16.17 -9.80
CA MET A 129 10.74 16.39 -10.91
C MET A 129 10.05 16.86 -12.18
N GLN A 130 8.79 16.52 -12.39
CA GLN A 130 8.01 16.94 -13.57
C GLN A 130 7.35 18.32 -13.38
N SER A 131 7.38 18.86 -12.16
CA SER A 131 6.88 20.21 -11.87
C SER A 131 7.89 21.30 -12.23
N SER A 132 7.40 22.51 -12.46
CA SER A 132 8.20 23.71 -12.66
C SER A 132 8.61 24.33 -11.32
N ASP A 133 9.68 25.14 -11.32
CA ASP A 133 10.07 25.91 -10.13
C ASP A 133 8.98 26.93 -9.79
N GLY A 134 8.61 27.00 -8.51
CA GLY A 134 7.57 27.91 -8.00
C GLY A 134 6.14 27.37 -8.03
N ASP A 135 5.91 26.19 -8.63
CA ASP A 135 4.59 25.54 -8.69
C ASP A 135 4.02 25.33 -7.29
N SER A 136 2.71 25.59 -7.13
CA SER A 136 2.03 25.39 -5.86
C SER A 136 1.73 23.91 -5.64
N LEU A 137 2.00 23.43 -4.43
CA LEU A 137 1.64 22.09 -4.00
C LEU A 137 0.37 22.20 -3.15
N GLY A 138 -0.71 21.61 -3.67
CA GLY A 138 -2.01 21.56 -3.01
C GLY A 138 -2.05 20.58 -1.84
N PHE A 139 -3.25 20.35 -1.33
CA PHE A 139 -3.52 19.37 -0.27
C PHE A 139 -4.34 18.20 -0.81
N SER A 140 -4.09 16.99 -0.33
CA SER A 140 -5.00 15.87 -0.61
C SER A 140 -6.37 16.13 0.03
N GLU A 141 -7.45 15.56 -0.51
CA GLU A 141 -8.78 15.70 0.12
C GLU A 141 -8.81 15.15 1.56
N VAL A 142 -8.01 14.14 1.86
CA VAL A 142 -7.83 13.61 3.24
C VAL A 142 -7.18 14.65 4.15
N THR A 143 -6.17 15.36 3.66
CA THR A 143 -5.54 16.47 4.37
C THR A 143 -6.53 17.61 4.57
N CYS A 144 -7.31 17.98 3.55
CA CYS A 144 -8.38 18.98 3.67
C CYS A 144 -9.43 18.56 4.71
N SER A 145 -9.88 17.30 4.69
CA SER A 145 -10.80 16.74 5.68
C SER A 145 -10.23 16.82 7.12
N SER A 146 -8.93 16.55 7.27
CA SER A 146 -8.23 16.65 8.56
C SER A 146 -8.16 18.11 9.04
N HIS A 147 -7.80 19.05 8.17
CA HIS A 147 -7.85 20.48 8.48
C HIS A 147 -9.25 20.94 8.88
N THR A 148 -10.29 20.52 8.15
CA THR A 148 -11.69 20.82 8.51
C THR A 148 -12.05 20.26 9.88
N HIS A 149 -11.64 19.03 10.19
CA HIS A 149 -11.86 18.42 11.50
C HIS A 149 -11.19 19.21 12.62
N ASP A 150 -9.93 19.60 12.44
CA ASP A 150 -9.16 20.36 13.42
C ASP A 150 -9.76 21.74 13.65
N VAL A 151 -10.07 22.48 12.57
CA VAL A 151 -10.69 23.80 12.66
C VAL A 151 -12.02 23.73 13.40
N ARG A 152 -12.87 22.77 13.02
CA ARG A 152 -14.14 22.53 13.69
C ARG A 152 -13.96 22.19 15.16
N THR A 153 -12.97 21.36 15.50
CA THR A 153 -12.71 20.96 16.89
C THR A 153 -12.37 22.17 17.75
N ILE A 154 -11.50 23.06 17.25
CA ILE A 154 -11.13 24.27 17.97
C ILE A 154 -12.29 25.26 18.06
N LEU A 155 -13.09 25.45 16.99
CA LEU A 155 -14.28 26.31 17.04
C LEU A 155 -15.39 25.78 17.97
N LYS A 156 -15.50 24.45 18.14
CA LYS A 156 -16.37 23.83 19.15
C LYS A 156 -15.89 24.11 20.57
N LEU A 157 -14.58 24.00 20.82
CA LEU A 157 -13.99 24.36 22.12
C LEU A 157 -14.10 25.85 22.43
N ALA A 158 -14.13 26.70 21.41
CA ALA A 158 -14.41 28.13 21.54
C ALA A 158 -15.91 28.44 21.78
N GLU A 159 -16.79 27.45 21.66
CA GLU A 159 -18.26 27.56 21.74
C GLU A 159 -18.88 28.47 20.67
N VAL A 160 -18.33 28.45 19.44
CA VAL A 160 -18.80 29.30 18.32
C VAL A 160 -19.37 28.47 17.16
N HIS A 161 -18.92 27.23 16.99
CA HIS A 161 -19.35 26.39 15.88
C HIS A 161 -20.77 25.84 16.08
N GLU A 162 -21.65 26.06 15.10
CA GLU A 162 -22.98 25.44 15.05
C GLU A 162 -23.03 24.27 14.06
N PRO A 163 -23.64 23.12 14.41
CA PRO A 163 -23.74 21.96 13.52
C PRO A 163 -24.38 22.24 12.15
N ILE A 164 -25.22 23.27 12.05
CA ILE A 164 -25.91 23.62 10.79
C ILE A 164 -24.93 24.12 9.71
N TRP A 165 -23.74 24.61 10.08
CA TRP A 165 -22.73 25.06 9.11
C TRP A 165 -22.22 23.91 8.24
N GLU A 166 -22.24 22.68 8.76
CA GLU A 166 -21.83 21.48 8.03
C GLU A 166 -22.78 21.11 6.88
N ARG A 167 -23.97 21.74 6.81
CA ARG A 167 -24.93 21.55 5.70
C ARG A 167 -24.71 22.53 4.54
N SER A 168 -23.76 23.46 4.67
CA SER A 168 -23.54 24.54 3.70
C SER A 168 -22.43 24.25 2.69
N TYR A 169 -21.87 23.04 2.69
CA TYR A 169 -20.83 22.61 1.76
C TYR A 169 -20.85 21.09 1.59
N GLU A 170 -20.33 20.61 0.46
CA GLU A 170 -20.11 19.19 0.24
C GLU A 170 -18.89 18.73 1.05
N ALA A 171 -19.00 17.62 1.76
CA ALA A 171 -17.87 17.09 2.51
C ALA A 171 -16.73 16.64 1.56
N PHE A 172 -15.47 16.85 1.96
CA PHE A 172 -14.32 16.30 1.24
C PHE A 172 -14.45 14.77 1.14
N SER A 173 -14.22 14.22 -0.05
CA SER A 173 -14.42 12.80 -0.28
C SER A 173 -13.41 12.00 0.54
N LYS A 174 -13.92 11.00 1.25
CA LYS A 174 -13.09 9.92 1.79
C LYS A 174 -12.90 8.78 0.78
N LYS A 175 -13.64 8.79 -0.34
CA LYS A 175 -13.61 7.74 -1.37
C LYS A 175 -12.26 7.67 -2.09
N ASN A 176 -11.54 8.79 -2.18
CA ASN A 176 -10.18 8.86 -2.74
C ASN A 176 -9.08 8.66 -1.68
N ARG A 177 -9.40 8.07 -0.53
CA ARG A 177 -8.35 7.65 0.40
C ARG A 177 -7.57 6.56 -0.31
N LYS A 178 -6.36 6.88 -0.78
CA LYS A 178 -5.41 5.86 -1.23
C LYS A 178 -5.26 4.87 -0.08
N LEU A 179 -5.88 3.69 -0.24
CA LEU A 179 -5.76 2.63 0.73
C LEU A 179 -4.28 2.26 0.85
N THR A 180 -3.90 1.79 2.03
CA THR A 180 -2.53 1.28 2.15
C THR A 180 -2.48 0.02 1.32
N ILE A 181 -1.79 0.10 0.18
CA ILE A 181 -1.63 -1.04 -0.72
C ILE A 181 -0.82 -2.10 0.06
N PRO A 182 -1.33 -3.33 0.18
CA PRO A 182 -0.55 -4.42 0.73
C PRO A 182 0.72 -4.63 -0.10
N TYR A 183 1.63 -5.48 0.38
CA TYR A 183 2.68 -5.98 -0.51
C TYR A 183 2.04 -7.03 -1.43
N SER A 184 2.48 -7.13 -2.69
CA SER A 184 2.19 -8.34 -3.47
C SER A 184 2.75 -9.58 -2.77
N SER A 185 2.30 -10.76 -3.16
CA SER A 185 2.89 -12.03 -2.72
C SER A 185 4.41 -12.05 -2.94
N ASP A 186 4.86 -11.70 -4.15
CA ASP A 186 6.29 -11.66 -4.49
C ASP A 186 7.08 -10.60 -3.68
N GLU A 187 6.51 -9.40 -3.47
CA GLU A 187 7.14 -8.36 -2.63
C GLU A 187 7.22 -8.80 -1.16
N THR A 188 6.19 -9.49 -0.67
CA THR A 188 6.13 -10.05 0.69
C THR A 188 7.20 -11.11 0.87
N ASP A 189 7.24 -12.09 -0.02
CA ASP A 189 8.19 -13.19 0.03
C ASP A 189 9.63 -12.68 0.00
N LEU A 190 9.92 -11.74 -0.91
CA LEU A 190 11.24 -11.11 -0.98
C LEU A 190 11.56 -10.35 0.32
N ALA A 191 10.65 -9.50 0.80
CA ALA A 191 10.87 -8.69 1.99
C ALA A 191 11.07 -9.56 3.24
N VAL A 192 10.18 -10.53 3.49
CA VAL A 192 10.24 -11.43 4.64
C VAL A 192 11.48 -12.32 4.55
N LYS A 193 11.79 -12.91 3.39
CA LYS A 193 13.00 -13.73 3.20
C LYS A 193 14.27 -12.93 3.54
N VAL A 194 14.43 -11.72 3.00
CA VAL A 194 15.62 -10.90 3.23
C VAL A 194 15.68 -10.39 4.67
N LEU A 195 14.56 -9.94 5.24
CA LEU A 195 14.50 -9.48 6.63
C LEU A 195 14.86 -10.61 7.60
N LEU A 196 14.30 -11.81 7.40
CA LEU A 196 14.57 -12.98 8.24
C LEU A 196 16.03 -13.41 8.15
N ARG A 197 16.59 -13.51 6.93
CA ARG A 197 18.00 -13.86 6.74
C ARG A 197 18.93 -12.82 7.34
N ALA A 198 18.63 -11.53 7.16
CA ALA A 198 19.42 -10.45 7.76
C ALA A 198 19.34 -10.46 9.28
N PHE A 199 18.13 -10.60 9.84
CA PHE A 199 17.93 -10.70 11.29
C PHE A 199 18.69 -11.88 11.88
N ASP A 200 18.55 -13.07 11.31
CA ASP A 200 19.19 -14.29 11.81
C ASP A 200 20.71 -14.23 11.72
N ALA A 201 21.25 -13.75 10.60
CA ALA A 201 22.69 -13.64 10.40
C ALA A 201 23.31 -12.60 11.35
N LEU A 202 22.67 -11.43 11.50
CA LEU A 202 23.14 -10.39 12.42
C LEU A 202 22.99 -10.84 13.88
N TYR A 203 21.84 -11.41 14.26
CA TYR A 203 21.63 -11.98 15.59
C TYR A 203 22.71 -13.00 15.93
N GLY A 204 23.03 -13.91 15.02
CA GLY A 204 24.06 -14.94 15.24
C GLY A 204 25.43 -14.34 15.54
N VAL A 205 25.88 -13.36 14.75
CA VAL A 205 27.17 -12.70 14.98
C VAL A 205 27.16 -11.89 16.28
N LEU A 206 26.08 -11.15 16.57
CA LEU A 206 25.96 -10.33 17.78
C LEU A 206 25.89 -11.18 19.05
N SER A 207 25.12 -12.26 19.05
CA SER A 207 25.02 -13.21 20.18
C SER A 207 26.36 -13.89 20.44
N ASN A 208 27.02 -14.41 19.39
CA ASN A 208 28.32 -15.05 19.53
C ASN A 208 29.39 -14.09 20.06
N HIS A 209 29.39 -12.84 19.60
CA HIS A 209 30.30 -11.81 20.09
C HIS A 209 30.07 -11.55 21.58
N TYR A 210 28.81 -11.37 21.98
CA TYR A 210 28.44 -11.13 23.37
C TYR A 210 28.82 -12.32 24.29
N GLU A 211 28.58 -13.55 23.85
CA GLU A 211 28.93 -14.77 24.60
C GLU A 211 30.46 -14.96 24.71
N SER A 212 31.21 -14.66 23.65
CA SER A 212 32.66 -14.87 23.60
C SER A 212 33.45 -13.74 24.26
N SER A 213 32.90 -12.54 24.33
CA SER A 213 33.58 -11.34 24.85
C SER A 213 32.59 -10.43 25.59
N PRO A 214 32.01 -10.90 26.70
CA PRO A 214 31.09 -10.11 27.50
C PRO A 214 31.83 -8.84 27.98
N HIS A 215 31.15 -7.69 27.93
CA HIS A 215 31.67 -6.35 28.27
C HIS A 215 32.56 -5.66 27.23
N THR A 216 32.70 -6.20 26.02
CA THR A 216 33.28 -5.46 24.90
C THR A 216 32.20 -4.75 24.09
N LEU A 217 32.55 -3.61 23.48
CA LEU A 217 31.66 -2.94 22.53
C LEU A 217 31.36 -3.86 21.36
N LEU A 218 30.11 -3.82 20.88
CA LEU A 218 29.69 -4.55 19.71
C LEU A 218 30.42 -4.06 18.45
N PRO A 219 30.65 -4.95 17.47
CA PRO A 219 31.25 -4.55 16.21
C PRO A 219 30.41 -3.46 15.52
N LYS A 220 31.05 -2.33 15.19
CA LYS A 220 30.41 -1.21 14.46
C LYS A 220 30.37 -1.43 12.96
N SER A 221 31.12 -2.41 12.46
CA SER A 221 31.05 -2.89 11.08
C SER A 221 31.03 -4.41 11.02
N ILE A 222 30.14 -4.99 10.22
CA ILE A 222 30.00 -6.44 10.06
C ILE A 222 29.78 -6.78 8.59
N GLU A 223 30.37 -7.88 8.13
CA GLU A 223 29.97 -8.57 6.90
C GLU A 223 29.37 -9.93 7.25
N VAL A 224 28.17 -10.22 6.78
CA VAL A 224 27.49 -11.52 6.98
C VAL A 224 27.02 -12.13 5.68
N GLU A 225 27.01 -13.46 5.62
CA GLU A 225 26.37 -14.22 4.54
C GLU A 225 24.87 -14.32 4.79
N LEU A 226 24.05 -13.92 3.81
CA LEU A 226 22.60 -14.09 3.88
C LEU A 226 22.13 -15.42 3.30
N GLY A 227 23.01 -16.13 2.59
CA GLY A 227 22.78 -17.45 2.00
C GLY A 227 22.03 -17.42 0.67
N GLY A 228 22.19 -18.51 -0.10
CA GLY A 228 21.55 -18.68 -1.41
C GLY A 228 21.94 -17.60 -2.43
N ASP A 229 20.94 -17.12 -3.16
CA ASP A 229 20.97 -16.04 -4.15
C ASP A 229 21.11 -14.64 -3.54
N LEU A 230 21.01 -14.50 -2.21
CA LEU A 230 21.07 -13.20 -1.54
C LEU A 230 22.51 -12.71 -1.31
N GLY A 231 23.53 -13.55 -1.43
CA GLY A 231 24.92 -13.15 -1.24
C GLY A 231 25.22 -12.52 0.13
N LYS A 232 26.14 -11.54 0.15
CA LYS A 232 26.65 -10.91 1.38
C LYS A 232 25.96 -9.59 1.72
N LEU A 233 25.75 -9.36 3.01
CA LEU A 233 25.40 -8.06 3.57
C LEU A 233 26.63 -7.44 4.22
N ASN A 234 27.03 -6.26 3.74
CA ASN A 234 28.11 -5.47 4.33
C ASN A 234 27.52 -4.24 5.02
N LEU A 235 27.73 -4.13 6.33
CA LEU A 235 27.34 -3.00 7.15
C LEU A 235 28.61 -2.25 7.58
N PRO A 236 29.03 -1.19 6.87
CA PRO A 236 30.16 -0.37 7.27
C PRO A 236 29.79 0.58 8.42
N GLU A 237 30.80 1.07 9.13
CA GLU A 237 30.64 2.07 10.19
C GLU A 237 30.30 3.45 9.60
N LEU A 238 29.00 3.70 9.42
CA LEU A 238 28.46 4.95 8.83
C LEU A 238 27.60 5.78 9.79
N GLY A 239 27.37 5.28 11.01
CA GLY A 239 26.62 5.98 12.05
C GLY A 239 25.73 5.06 12.86
N VAL A 240 25.21 5.59 13.96
CA VAL A 240 24.41 4.85 14.95
C VAL A 240 23.20 4.18 14.31
N SER A 241 22.46 4.90 13.47
CA SER A 241 21.24 4.41 12.81
C SER A 241 21.45 3.21 11.87
N THR A 242 22.67 3.02 11.37
CA THR A 242 23.03 1.93 10.44
C THR A 242 23.98 0.93 11.08
N SER A 243 24.19 1.03 12.40
CA SER A 243 25.00 0.06 13.14
C SER A 243 24.38 -1.34 13.01
N PRO A 244 25.20 -2.41 13.05
CA PRO A 244 24.69 -3.77 12.90
C PRO A 244 23.58 -4.13 13.90
N PHE A 245 23.71 -3.69 15.15
CA PHE A 245 22.66 -3.90 16.16
C PHE A 245 21.35 -3.18 15.80
N ASN A 246 21.41 -1.89 15.45
CA ASN A 246 20.20 -1.12 15.16
C ASN A 246 19.50 -1.61 13.87
N ILE A 247 20.25 -2.12 12.89
CA ILE A 247 19.70 -2.79 11.71
C ILE A 247 19.06 -4.14 12.09
N CYS A 248 19.72 -4.94 12.95
CA CYS A 248 19.15 -6.17 13.49
C CYS A 248 17.82 -5.91 14.23
N MET A 249 17.79 -4.92 15.13
CA MET A 249 16.59 -4.56 15.87
C MET A 249 15.48 -4.03 14.95
N ALA A 250 15.83 -3.23 13.94
CA ALA A 250 14.87 -2.74 12.97
C ALA A 250 14.25 -3.87 12.13
N ALA A 251 15.06 -4.85 11.69
CA ALA A 251 14.58 -6.03 10.99
C ALA A 251 13.66 -6.86 11.90
N GLY A 252 14.04 -7.03 13.17
CA GLY A 252 13.21 -7.70 14.17
C GLY A 252 11.88 -6.99 14.43
N TYR A 253 11.88 -5.66 14.50
CA TYR A 253 10.66 -4.83 14.58
C TYR A 253 9.76 -5.03 13.35
N ALA A 254 10.33 -5.03 12.15
CA ALA A 254 9.56 -5.22 10.92
C ALA A 254 8.93 -6.62 10.85
N LEU A 255 9.69 -7.66 11.18
CA LEU A 255 9.20 -9.05 11.23
C LEU A 255 8.15 -9.23 12.34
N PHE A 256 8.33 -8.60 13.51
CA PHE A 256 7.34 -8.65 14.58
C PHE A 256 6.02 -8.00 14.14
N ALA A 257 6.09 -6.87 13.43
CA ALA A 257 4.91 -6.23 12.86
C ALA A 257 4.22 -7.11 11.81
N TYR A 258 4.99 -7.87 11.00
CA TYR A 258 4.46 -8.85 10.07
C TYR A 258 3.73 -10.00 10.79
N TYR A 259 4.38 -10.68 11.75
CA TYR A 259 3.76 -11.83 12.42
C TYR A 259 2.58 -11.48 13.34
N THR A 260 2.57 -10.29 13.93
CA THR A 260 1.53 -9.90 14.90
C THR A 260 0.41 -9.06 14.28
N GLY A 261 0.66 -8.43 13.13
CA GLY A 261 -0.28 -7.49 12.53
C GLY A 261 -0.66 -6.32 13.43
N LEU A 262 0.08 -6.01 14.49
CA LEU A 262 -0.31 -4.97 15.46
C LEU A 262 -0.04 -3.55 14.95
N ASN A 263 -0.81 -2.58 15.45
CA ASN A 263 -0.60 -1.17 15.13
C ASN A 263 0.79 -0.70 15.60
N ARG A 264 1.40 0.23 14.87
CA ARG A 264 2.72 0.81 15.19
C ARG A 264 2.89 1.16 16.67
N ASP A 265 1.98 1.97 17.22
CA ASP A 265 2.08 2.44 18.61
C ASP A 265 1.96 1.29 19.61
N VAL A 266 1.24 0.22 19.24
CA VAL A 266 1.08 -0.98 20.06
C VAL A 266 2.37 -1.79 20.04
N VAL A 267 2.97 -2.00 18.86
CA VAL A 267 4.27 -2.68 18.72
C VAL A 267 5.37 -1.94 19.48
N LEU A 268 5.43 -0.62 19.37
CA LEU A 268 6.42 0.21 20.08
C LEU A 268 6.26 0.19 21.60
N ASN A 269 5.07 -0.13 22.10
CA ASN A 269 4.80 -0.28 23.53
C ASN A 269 4.97 -1.73 24.01
N ALA A 270 5.48 -2.64 23.17
CA ALA A 270 5.83 -3.98 23.59
C ALA A 270 6.91 -3.94 24.67
N ALA A 271 6.62 -4.54 25.82
CA ALA A 271 7.46 -4.47 26.99
C ALA A 271 7.45 -5.79 27.79
N HIS A 272 8.50 -6.00 28.57
CA HIS A 272 8.67 -7.16 29.42
C HIS A 272 7.72 -7.14 30.63
N PRO A 273 7.40 -8.31 31.22
CA PRO A 273 7.75 -9.65 30.74
C PRO A 273 6.87 -10.09 29.56
N ILE A 274 7.48 -10.75 28.58
CA ILE A 274 6.75 -11.45 27.51
C ILE A 274 6.39 -12.85 28.01
N LYS A 275 5.10 -13.19 28.04
CA LYS A 275 4.62 -14.49 28.55
C LYS A 275 4.60 -15.53 27.45
N PHE A 276 5.33 -16.62 27.67
CA PHE A 276 5.33 -17.81 26.82
C PHE A 276 4.47 -18.89 27.49
N GLU A 277 3.45 -19.36 26.79
CA GLU A 277 2.58 -20.45 27.24
C GLU A 277 2.88 -21.71 26.41
N LYS A 278 3.02 -22.86 27.06
CA LYS A 278 3.24 -24.14 26.37
C LYS A 278 1.94 -24.95 26.43
N ARG A 279 1.37 -25.28 25.28
CA ARG A 279 0.25 -26.23 25.19
C ARG A 279 0.79 -27.61 24.79
N LYS A 280 0.42 -28.63 25.55
CA LYS A 280 0.66 -30.04 25.19
C LYS A 280 -0.61 -30.60 24.56
N LEU A 281 -0.56 -30.88 23.26
CA LEU A 281 -1.54 -31.73 22.57
C LEU A 281 -1.13 -33.19 22.72
N LYS A 282 -2.06 -34.13 22.50
CA LYS A 282 -1.88 -35.58 22.76
C LYS A 282 -0.59 -36.15 22.16
N ASP A 283 -0.14 -35.65 21.00
CA ASP A 283 1.05 -36.14 20.29
C ASP A 283 2.13 -35.05 19.99
N LYS A 284 1.95 -33.80 20.44
CA LYS A 284 2.88 -32.68 20.16
C LYS A 284 2.86 -31.58 21.23
N THR A 285 4.02 -30.94 21.47
CA THR A 285 4.10 -29.71 22.28
C THR A 285 4.14 -28.50 21.36
N ILE A 286 3.20 -27.57 21.52
CA ILE A 286 3.14 -26.29 20.79
C ILE A 286 3.51 -25.17 21.77
N ASN A 287 4.42 -24.30 21.37
CA ASN A 287 4.73 -23.06 22.07
C ASN A 287 3.83 -21.93 21.54
N GLN A 288 3.13 -21.25 22.44
CA GLN A 288 2.27 -20.11 22.14
C GLN A 288 2.77 -18.88 22.90
N ILE A 289 2.65 -17.69 22.30
CA ILE A 289 2.95 -16.41 22.97
C ILE A 289 1.67 -15.60 22.97
N SER A 290 1.20 -15.19 24.16
CA SER A 290 0.09 -14.23 24.30
C SER A 290 0.65 -12.88 24.73
N LEU A 291 0.50 -11.88 23.87
CA LEU A 291 0.94 -10.51 24.09
C LEU A 291 -0.27 -9.64 24.48
N SER A 292 -0.20 -8.90 25.57
CA SER A 292 -1.23 -7.90 25.95
C SER A 292 -0.59 -6.51 26.03
N LEU A 293 -1.00 -5.60 25.15
CA LEU A 293 -0.32 -4.32 24.90
C LEU A 293 -1.28 -3.12 24.95
N TRP A 294 -0.86 -2.00 25.53
CA TRP A 294 -1.71 -0.81 25.73
C TRP A 294 -1.80 0.10 24.49
N LYS A 295 -3.03 0.50 24.11
CA LYS A 295 -3.33 1.39 22.97
C LYS A 295 -3.87 2.74 23.47
N ALA A 296 -2.99 3.71 23.68
CA ALA A 296 -3.31 5.02 24.28
C ALA A 296 -4.42 5.80 23.53
N ARG A 297 -4.41 5.81 22.19
CA ARG A 297 -5.45 6.50 21.38
C ARG A 297 -6.87 5.97 21.59
N ALA A 298 -7.00 4.69 21.94
CA ALA A 298 -8.27 4.01 22.14
C ALA A 298 -8.61 3.77 23.62
N GLY A 299 -7.64 3.97 24.53
CA GLY A 299 -7.81 3.76 25.97
C GLY A 299 -8.08 2.30 26.35
N LYS A 300 -7.54 1.31 25.59
CA LYS A 300 -7.75 -0.13 25.84
C LYS A 300 -6.47 -0.96 25.65
N PHE A 301 -6.47 -2.18 26.18
CA PHE A 301 -5.47 -3.21 25.88
C PHE A 301 -5.82 -3.96 24.59
N VAL A 302 -4.79 -4.44 23.88
CA VAL A 302 -4.87 -5.21 22.64
C VAL A 302 -4.13 -6.53 22.85
N LYS A 303 -4.71 -7.64 22.38
CA LYS A 303 -4.08 -8.96 22.47
C LYS A 303 -3.57 -9.43 21.11
N ALA A 304 -2.48 -10.18 21.08
CA ALA A 304 -2.00 -10.90 19.90
C ALA A 304 -1.45 -12.27 20.30
N GLU A 305 -1.66 -13.29 19.46
CA GLU A 305 -1.21 -14.65 19.70
C GLU A 305 -0.30 -15.16 18.56
N LEU A 306 0.81 -15.80 18.92
CA LEU A 306 1.77 -16.43 18.00
C LEU A 306 1.97 -17.91 18.36
N THR A 307 2.07 -18.80 17.37
CA THR A 307 2.26 -20.25 17.54
C THR A 307 3.48 -20.75 16.75
N ASP A 308 4.14 -21.81 17.21
CA ASP A 308 5.26 -22.46 16.50
C ASP A 308 4.85 -23.67 15.63
N ASP A 309 3.55 -23.94 15.53
CA ASP A 309 2.93 -24.93 14.66
C ASP A 309 1.92 -24.25 13.72
N MET A 310 1.58 -24.91 12.60
CA MET A 310 0.38 -24.51 11.83
C MET A 310 -0.80 -24.46 12.80
N PRO A 311 -1.72 -23.49 12.66
CA PRO A 311 -2.91 -23.45 13.50
C PRO A 311 -3.72 -24.74 13.26
N VAL A 312 -3.45 -25.79 14.02
CA VAL A 312 -4.51 -26.68 14.50
C VAL A 312 -5.02 -26.00 15.75
N PHE A 313 -5.75 -24.91 15.56
CA PHE A 313 -6.63 -24.45 16.60
C PHE A 313 -7.78 -25.44 16.62
N ASP A 314 -7.68 -26.44 17.50
CA ASP A 314 -8.81 -27.28 17.90
C ASP A 314 -9.78 -26.39 18.72
N PHE A 315 -10.48 -25.51 18.01
CA PHE A 315 -11.74 -24.93 18.46
C PHE A 315 -12.83 -25.85 17.91
N SER A 316 -13.72 -26.25 18.82
CA SER A 316 -14.88 -27.11 18.58
C SER A 316 -15.61 -26.79 17.27
N GLU A 317 -15.67 -27.77 16.35
CA GLU A 317 -16.59 -28.04 15.21
C GLU A 317 -17.39 -26.93 14.48
N ASP A 318 -17.23 -25.65 14.79
CA ASP A 318 -17.86 -24.49 14.15
C ASP A 318 -16.89 -23.30 14.24
N GLU A 319 -15.86 -23.21 13.38
CA GLU A 319 -15.22 -21.96 12.89
C GLU A 319 -13.90 -22.23 12.16
N PHE A 320 -13.55 -21.33 11.24
CA PHE A 320 -12.78 -21.54 10.02
C PHE A 320 -11.25 -21.64 10.19
N ASP A 321 -10.63 -22.46 9.32
CA ASP A 321 -9.18 -22.60 9.14
C ASP A 321 -8.60 -21.49 8.25
N VAL A 322 -7.52 -20.82 8.69
CA VAL A 322 -6.68 -19.99 7.82
C VAL A 322 -5.19 -20.38 7.98
N GLU A 323 -4.59 -20.81 6.88
CA GLU A 323 -3.15 -21.16 6.78
C GLU A 323 -2.29 -19.90 6.61
N ILE A 324 -1.78 -19.33 7.72
CA ILE A 324 -0.60 -18.45 7.69
C ILE A 324 0.55 -19.23 8.33
N GLU A 325 1.67 -19.47 7.62
CA GLU A 325 2.86 -20.12 8.20
C GLU A 325 3.55 -19.24 9.26
N LYS A 326 2.98 -19.19 10.48
CA LYS A 326 3.50 -18.44 11.65
C LYS A 326 4.64 -19.15 12.40
N LYS A 327 5.14 -20.29 11.88
CA LYS A 327 6.10 -21.22 12.51
C LYS A 327 7.36 -20.54 13.09
N THR A 328 7.78 -19.40 12.55
CA THR A 328 9.00 -18.67 12.93
C THR A 328 8.77 -17.48 13.88
N GLY A 329 7.52 -17.06 14.11
CA GLY A 329 7.20 -15.90 14.97
C GLY A 329 7.63 -16.09 16.42
N VAL A 330 7.46 -17.29 16.96
CA VAL A 330 7.93 -17.65 18.32
C VAL A 330 9.45 -17.61 18.42
N SER A 331 10.15 -18.12 17.40
CA SER A 331 11.62 -18.07 17.31
C SER A 331 12.13 -16.63 17.27
N LEU A 332 11.48 -15.77 16.48
CA LEU A 332 11.78 -14.34 16.43
C LEU A 332 11.66 -13.69 17.81
N VAL A 333 10.52 -13.84 18.48
CA VAL A 333 10.30 -13.20 19.79
C VAL A 333 11.28 -13.71 20.83
N ASN A 334 11.61 -15.02 20.82
CA ASN A 334 12.65 -15.57 21.67
C ASN A 334 14.02 -14.90 21.43
N LYS A 335 14.41 -14.68 20.17
CA LYS A 335 15.66 -14.00 19.83
C LYS A 335 15.63 -12.52 20.25
N LEU A 336 14.50 -11.83 20.10
CA LEU A 336 14.32 -10.45 20.59
C LEU A 336 14.43 -10.36 22.12
N VAL A 337 13.81 -11.29 22.85
CA VAL A 337 13.94 -11.39 24.31
C VAL A 337 15.39 -11.63 24.72
N LYS A 338 16.11 -12.52 24.03
CA LYS A 338 17.55 -12.74 24.27
C LYS A 338 18.39 -11.49 24.00
N LEU A 339 18.10 -10.74 22.93
CA LEU A 339 18.75 -9.46 22.68
C LEU A 339 18.48 -8.47 23.83
N ALA A 340 17.27 -8.42 24.38
CA ALA A 340 16.98 -7.57 25.54
C ALA A 340 17.71 -8.05 26.80
N GLU A 341 17.82 -9.37 27.02
CA GLU A 341 18.58 -9.99 28.11
C GLU A 341 20.06 -9.60 28.09
N MET A 342 20.69 -9.56 26.90
CA MET A 342 22.09 -9.14 26.71
C MET A 342 22.37 -7.72 27.24
N PHE A 343 21.35 -6.87 27.32
CA PHE A 343 21.47 -5.49 27.80
C PHE A 343 20.74 -5.25 29.13
N GLY A 344 20.35 -6.31 29.84
CA GLY A 344 19.71 -6.21 31.17
C GLY A 344 18.28 -5.67 31.13
N LEU A 345 17.60 -5.69 29.99
CA LEU A 345 16.24 -5.17 29.80
C LEU A 345 15.17 -6.24 30.07
N THR A 346 15.22 -6.88 31.24
CA THR A 346 14.32 -8.00 31.59
C THR A 346 13.30 -7.66 32.67
N THR A 347 13.38 -6.46 33.25
CA THR A 347 12.48 -6.01 34.32
C THR A 347 11.10 -5.65 33.78
N GLU A 348 10.09 -5.68 34.66
CA GLU A 348 8.72 -5.31 34.30
C GLU A 348 8.69 -3.91 33.66
N ARG A 349 7.99 -3.79 32.52
CA ARG A 349 7.86 -2.60 31.68
C ARG A 349 9.12 -2.17 30.90
N SER A 350 10.21 -2.94 30.97
CA SER A 350 11.36 -2.70 30.07
C SER A 350 10.95 -2.88 28.60
N PRO A 351 11.36 -2.00 27.68
CA PRO A 351 10.93 -2.06 26.28
C PRO A 351 11.57 -3.26 25.57
N LEU A 352 10.78 -3.96 24.74
CA LEU A 352 11.28 -5.05 23.89
C LEU A 352 12.12 -4.51 22.72
N PHE A 353 11.73 -3.34 22.19
CA PHE A 353 12.44 -2.65 21.12
C PHE A 353 13.21 -1.46 21.68
N PHE A 354 14.50 -1.40 21.38
CA PHE A 354 15.41 -0.34 21.81
C PHE A 354 16.55 -0.17 20.79
N ASN A 355 17.17 1.00 20.77
CA ASN A 355 18.36 1.21 19.95
C ASN A 355 19.58 1.28 20.87
N LEU A 356 20.76 1.13 20.27
CA LEU A 356 22.03 1.44 20.92
C LEU A 356 22.57 2.77 20.40
N GLY A 357 23.17 3.53 21.31
CA GLY A 357 23.92 4.74 20.98
C GLY A 357 25.35 4.46 20.50
N VAL A 358 26.22 5.45 20.60
CA VAL A 358 27.59 5.35 20.07
C VAL A 358 28.42 4.36 20.89
N ASN A 359 28.23 4.32 22.20
CA ASN A 359 28.98 3.51 23.16
C ASN A 359 28.18 2.29 23.64
N ASP A 360 27.25 1.81 22.83
CA ASP A 360 26.35 0.69 23.15
C ASP A 360 25.47 0.94 24.38
N GLU A 361 25.24 2.21 24.73
CA GLU A 361 24.25 2.59 25.71
C GLU A 361 22.84 2.40 25.15
N VAL A 362 21.94 1.84 25.97
CA VAL A 362 20.54 1.66 25.60
C VAL A 362 19.87 3.03 25.48
N VAL A 363 19.27 3.28 24.31
CA VAL A 363 18.45 4.46 24.05
C VAL A 363 17.06 4.06 23.57
N LYS A 364 16.10 4.99 23.69
CA LYS A 364 14.73 4.78 23.22
C LYS A 364 14.73 4.40 21.74
N PHE A 365 13.91 3.42 21.38
CA PHE A 365 13.76 3.00 19.98
C PHE A 365 13.39 4.18 19.09
N SER A 366 14.23 4.41 18.08
CA SER A 366 13.97 5.34 16.98
C SER A 366 13.60 4.55 15.74
N GLN A 367 12.67 5.07 14.94
CA GLN A 367 12.32 4.46 13.65
C GLN A 367 13.30 4.79 12.53
N GLU A 368 14.30 5.64 12.78
CA GLU A 368 15.30 6.00 11.79
C GLU A 368 16.02 4.80 11.15
N PRO A 369 16.43 3.76 11.91
CA PRO A 369 16.97 2.53 11.32
C PRO A 369 15.95 1.78 10.45
N VAL A 370 14.67 1.77 10.83
CA VAL A 370 13.58 1.15 10.05
C VAL A 370 13.45 1.83 8.68
N PHE A 371 13.50 3.17 8.63
CA PHE A 371 13.49 3.92 7.36
C PHE A 371 14.74 3.71 6.49
N LYS A 372 15.80 3.12 7.04
CA LYS A 372 17.04 2.80 6.34
C LYS A 372 17.12 1.33 5.93
N LEU A 373 16.25 0.45 6.45
CA LEU A 373 16.28 -0.99 6.18
C LEU A 373 16.29 -1.30 4.68
N SER A 374 15.33 -0.76 3.92
CA SER A 374 15.20 -1.10 2.50
C SER A 374 16.45 -0.70 1.70
N LYS A 375 17.05 0.43 2.05
CA LYS A 375 18.28 0.95 1.45
C LYS A 375 19.48 0.06 1.79
N VAL A 376 19.59 -0.35 3.05
CA VAL A 376 20.70 -1.16 3.57
C VAL A 376 20.62 -2.60 3.05
N LEU A 377 19.41 -3.17 3.00
CA LEU A 377 19.17 -4.54 2.57
C LEU A 377 19.00 -4.68 1.05
N GLY A 378 18.93 -3.56 0.32
CA GLY A 378 18.71 -3.55 -1.13
C GLY A 378 17.31 -4.01 -1.55
N LEU A 379 16.30 -3.79 -0.69
CA LEU A 379 14.90 -4.12 -0.96
C LEU A 379 14.28 -3.10 -1.92
N LYS A 380 14.43 -3.34 -3.22
CA LYS A 380 13.82 -2.56 -4.30
C LYS A 380 12.42 -3.09 -4.65
N LYS A 381 11.58 -2.23 -5.21
CA LYS A 381 10.36 -2.66 -5.91
C LYS A 381 10.74 -3.55 -7.10
N LEU A 382 9.89 -4.53 -7.39
CA LEU A 382 10.12 -5.49 -8.49
C LEU A 382 10.17 -4.79 -9.84
N ASN A 383 9.25 -3.85 -10.07
CA ASN A 383 9.23 -3.00 -11.26
C ASN A 383 9.56 -1.54 -10.90
N THR A 384 10.61 -1.01 -11.52
CA THR A 384 11.01 0.41 -11.42
C THR A 384 11.21 1.05 -12.79
N GLU A 385 10.73 0.40 -13.86
CA GLU A 385 10.94 0.85 -15.24
C GLU A 385 10.32 2.23 -15.51
N HIS A 386 9.22 2.57 -14.83
CA HIS A 386 8.56 3.88 -14.95
C HIS A 386 9.43 5.06 -14.50
N LEU A 387 10.48 4.79 -13.71
CA LEU A 387 11.45 5.78 -13.27
C LEU A 387 12.62 5.98 -14.24
N SER A 388 12.79 5.09 -15.22
CA SER A 388 13.90 5.11 -16.20
C SER A 388 14.04 6.45 -16.94
N PRO A 389 12.95 7.13 -17.38
CA PRO A 389 13.08 8.46 -18.00
C PRO A 389 13.73 9.49 -17.06
N LEU A 390 13.38 9.47 -15.76
CA LEU A 390 13.94 10.38 -14.75
C LEU A 390 15.43 10.08 -14.52
N PHE A 391 15.81 8.80 -14.48
CA PHE A 391 17.21 8.40 -14.34
C PHE A 391 18.05 8.73 -15.57
N ALA A 392 17.50 8.58 -16.78
CA ALA A 392 18.16 8.96 -18.03
C ALA A 392 18.34 10.49 -18.13
N GLU A 393 17.35 11.26 -17.71
CA GLU A 393 17.45 12.73 -17.63
C GLU A 393 18.51 13.15 -16.60
N GLY A 394 18.50 12.56 -15.40
CA GLY A 394 19.51 12.77 -14.37
C GLY A 394 20.92 12.44 -14.85
N LEU A 395 21.09 11.29 -15.54
CA LEU A 395 22.36 10.89 -16.14
C LEU A 395 22.84 11.91 -17.17
N THR A 396 21.94 12.38 -18.05
CA THR A 396 22.26 13.40 -19.06
C THR A 396 22.71 14.71 -18.43
N MET A 397 22.09 15.14 -17.33
CA MET A 397 22.51 16.32 -16.59
C MET A 397 23.86 16.12 -15.92
N ALA A 398 24.06 14.98 -15.26
CA ALA A 398 25.30 14.65 -14.57
C ALA A 398 26.49 14.60 -15.55
N LEU A 399 26.31 14.05 -16.75
CA LEU A 399 27.31 14.05 -17.83
C LEU A 399 27.72 15.47 -18.27
N LYS A 400 26.82 16.46 -18.12
CA LYS A 400 27.10 17.89 -18.37
C LYS A 400 27.73 18.61 -17.16
N GLY A 401 28.05 17.89 -16.08
CA GLY A 401 28.59 18.45 -14.85
C GLY A 401 27.57 19.29 -14.05
N LYS A 402 26.27 19.08 -14.28
CA LYS A 402 25.18 19.78 -13.59
C LYS A 402 24.20 18.78 -12.99
N PHE A 403 23.39 19.21 -12.02
CA PHE A 403 22.34 18.36 -11.47
C PHE A 403 21.18 19.16 -10.89
N TYR A 404 20.04 18.48 -10.74
CA TYR A 404 18.88 19.04 -10.08
C TYR A 404 19.06 19.08 -8.57
N VAL A 405 18.45 20.09 -7.95
CA VAL A 405 18.20 20.19 -6.51
C VAL A 405 16.72 20.51 -6.38
N ILE A 406 15.93 19.49 -6.05
CA ILE A 406 14.47 19.56 -6.04
C ILE A 406 13.99 19.37 -4.61
N SER A 407 13.16 20.29 -4.12
CA SER A 407 12.60 20.23 -2.77
C SER A 407 11.22 20.89 -2.71
N SER A 408 10.48 20.60 -1.64
CA SER A 408 9.28 21.35 -1.27
C SER A 408 9.62 22.40 -0.23
N THR A 409 9.19 23.64 -0.44
CA THR A 409 9.41 24.77 0.47
C THR A 409 8.10 25.19 1.11
N VAL A 410 8.08 25.25 2.44
CA VAL A 410 6.92 25.71 3.21
C VAL A 410 6.87 27.24 3.17
N GLN A 411 5.73 27.77 2.75
CA GLN A 411 5.42 29.18 2.72
C GLN A 411 4.90 29.65 4.08
N ALA A 412 4.88 30.96 4.32
CA ALA A 412 4.37 31.53 5.56
C ALA A 412 2.91 31.12 5.83
N ASP A 413 2.09 31.00 4.78
CA ASP A 413 0.68 30.57 4.84
C ASP A 413 0.51 29.06 5.15
N GLY A 414 1.60 28.32 5.34
CA GLY A 414 1.62 26.87 5.56
C GLY A 414 1.47 26.05 4.28
N SER A 415 1.38 26.70 3.11
CA SER A 415 1.37 26.01 1.84
C SER A 415 2.76 25.59 1.38
N HIS A 416 2.81 24.69 0.41
CA HIS A 416 4.05 24.18 -0.13
C HIS A 416 4.25 24.68 -1.56
N ARG A 417 5.49 24.99 -1.93
CA ARG A 417 5.88 25.28 -3.32
C ARG A 417 7.09 24.45 -3.74
N VAL A 418 7.12 24.08 -5.01
CA VAL A 418 8.28 23.41 -5.60
C VAL A 418 9.45 24.39 -5.68
N SER A 419 10.61 23.97 -5.19
CA SER A 419 11.88 24.59 -5.54
C SER A 419 12.68 23.59 -6.37
N LYS A 420 12.88 23.91 -7.66
CA LYS A 420 13.62 23.10 -8.63
C LYS A 420 14.74 23.95 -9.22
N LYS A 421 15.96 23.74 -8.73
CA LYS A 421 17.15 24.48 -9.17
C LYS A 421 18.13 23.56 -9.87
N VAL A 422 18.92 24.12 -10.79
CA VAL A 422 20.05 23.43 -11.40
C VAL A 422 21.33 23.98 -10.80
N SER A 423 22.18 23.08 -10.31
CA SER A 423 23.48 23.42 -9.71
C SER A 423 24.63 22.76 -10.44
N SER A 424 25.79 23.42 -10.47
CA SER A 424 27.02 22.81 -10.98
C SER A 424 27.57 21.79 -9.98
N LEU A 425 27.99 20.63 -10.48
CA LEU A 425 28.56 19.57 -9.67
C LEU A 425 30.07 19.73 -9.50
N LYS A 426 30.56 19.42 -8.28
CA LYS A 426 31.98 19.20 -8.04
C LYS A 426 32.42 17.88 -8.71
N PRO A 427 33.68 17.73 -9.16
CA PRO A 427 34.14 16.56 -9.92
C PRO A 427 33.78 15.20 -9.27
N TYR A 428 33.99 15.05 -7.97
CA TYR A 428 33.64 13.81 -7.26
C TYR A 428 32.12 13.53 -7.24
N LYS A 429 31.28 14.57 -7.13
CA LYS A 429 29.82 14.43 -7.20
C LYS A 429 29.39 14.11 -8.62
N THR A 430 30.05 14.67 -9.63
CA THR A 430 29.81 14.35 -11.04
C THR A 430 29.97 12.85 -11.29
N LYS A 431 31.12 12.27 -10.91
CA LYS A 431 31.37 10.83 -11.03
C LYS A 431 30.33 10.00 -10.29
N ARG A 432 30.03 10.34 -9.03
CA ARG A 432 29.00 9.65 -8.23
C ARG A 432 27.64 9.70 -8.91
N ASN A 433 27.16 10.88 -9.29
CA ASN A 433 25.83 11.06 -9.87
C ASN A 433 25.70 10.35 -11.24
N ILE A 434 26.74 10.39 -12.08
CA ILE A 434 26.77 9.64 -13.35
C ILE A 434 26.63 8.13 -13.07
N VAL A 435 27.49 7.58 -12.21
CA VAL A 435 27.49 6.14 -11.91
C VAL A 435 26.19 5.70 -11.25
N SER A 436 25.65 6.47 -10.31
CA SER A 436 24.37 6.19 -9.66
C SER A 436 23.20 6.25 -10.63
N CYS A 437 23.04 7.32 -11.43
CA CYS A 437 21.94 7.43 -12.38
C CYS A 437 22.01 6.32 -13.45
N ALA A 438 23.21 5.99 -13.93
CA ALA A 438 23.41 4.87 -14.84
C ALA A 438 23.05 3.53 -14.19
N SER A 439 23.48 3.29 -12.95
CA SER A 439 23.12 2.08 -12.20
C SER A 439 21.62 1.95 -11.99
N LEU A 440 20.95 3.05 -11.63
CA LEU A 440 19.50 3.12 -11.44
C LEU A 440 18.76 2.79 -12.75
N LEU A 441 19.16 3.42 -13.86
CA LEU A 441 18.61 3.15 -15.20
C LEU A 441 18.78 1.67 -15.60
N LEU A 442 19.98 1.12 -15.41
CA LEU A 442 20.25 -0.30 -15.72
C LEU A 442 19.44 -1.24 -14.83
N SER A 443 19.28 -0.90 -13.55
CA SER A 443 18.55 -1.71 -12.56
C SER A 443 17.04 -1.78 -12.78
N GLY A 444 16.50 -0.85 -13.58
CA GLY A 444 15.10 -0.85 -13.99
C GLY A 444 14.76 -2.05 -14.88
N TYR A 445 15.71 -2.47 -15.72
CA TYR A 445 15.51 -3.55 -16.71
C TYR A 445 16.33 -4.82 -16.42
N ASN A 446 17.24 -4.77 -15.44
CA ASN A 446 18.18 -5.85 -15.16
C ASN A 446 18.41 -6.02 -13.67
N ASN A 447 18.74 -7.24 -13.25
CA ASN A 447 19.30 -7.45 -11.92
C ASN A 447 20.72 -6.84 -11.84
N PRO A 448 21.12 -6.27 -10.68
CA PRO A 448 22.43 -5.63 -10.53
C PRO A 448 23.63 -6.49 -10.96
N GLU A 449 23.54 -7.80 -10.73
CA GLU A 449 24.58 -8.77 -11.13
C GLU A 449 24.86 -8.76 -12.63
N ALA A 450 23.83 -8.53 -13.46
CA ALA A 450 23.91 -8.64 -14.91
C ALA A 450 24.85 -7.60 -15.54
N PHE A 451 25.08 -6.48 -14.85
CA PHE A 451 25.98 -5.40 -15.29
C PHE A 451 27.13 -5.15 -14.30
N TYR A 452 27.27 -5.99 -13.27
CA TYR A 452 28.37 -5.90 -12.32
C TYR A 452 29.72 -6.16 -12.98
N GLY A 453 30.67 -5.25 -12.76
CA GLY A 453 32.02 -5.37 -13.32
C GLY A 453 32.08 -5.31 -14.84
N ALA A 454 31.06 -4.75 -15.52
CA ALA A 454 31.06 -4.60 -16.96
C ALA A 454 32.22 -3.75 -17.45
N ARG A 455 32.92 -4.18 -18.51
CA ARG A 455 34.06 -3.46 -19.09
C ARG A 455 33.82 -3.06 -20.55
N LEU A 456 34.47 -1.97 -20.94
CA LEU A 456 34.47 -1.42 -22.28
C LEU A 456 35.53 -2.10 -23.18
N PRO A 457 35.28 -2.19 -24.50
CA PRO A 457 34.08 -1.72 -25.21
C PRO A 457 32.88 -2.64 -25.03
N LEU A 458 31.67 -2.08 -25.06
CA LEU A 458 30.45 -2.88 -25.12
C LEU A 458 30.19 -3.32 -26.57
N MET A 459 29.80 -4.56 -26.77
CA MET A 459 29.28 -5.04 -28.05
C MET A 459 27.76 -4.95 -28.03
N VAL A 460 27.16 -4.38 -29.07
CA VAL A 460 25.74 -4.06 -29.09
C VAL A 460 25.05 -4.84 -30.18
N THR A 461 24.06 -5.62 -29.81
CA THR A 461 23.12 -6.27 -30.73
C THR A 461 21.71 -5.70 -30.49
N GLU A 462 20.84 -5.82 -31.47
CA GLU A 462 19.52 -5.20 -31.46
C GLU A 462 18.43 -6.23 -31.77
N ASP A 463 17.28 -6.13 -31.10
CA ASP A 463 16.06 -6.89 -31.40
C ASP A 463 14.83 -5.94 -31.47
N LYS A 464 13.59 -6.45 -31.60
CA LYS A 464 12.33 -5.68 -31.65
C LYS A 464 12.07 -4.88 -30.36
N GLY A 465 12.68 -3.71 -30.27
CA GLY A 465 12.44 -2.70 -29.23
C GLY A 465 13.60 -2.48 -28.26
N ASN A 466 14.59 -3.38 -28.22
CA ASN A 466 15.67 -3.37 -27.24
C ASN A 466 17.07 -3.44 -27.86
N HIS A 467 18.05 -2.87 -27.15
CA HIS A 467 19.47 -3.09 -27.35
C HIS A 467 20.01 -4.05 -26.28
N HIS A 468 20.82 -5.00 -26.72
CA HIS A 468 21.53 -5.95 -25.88
C HIS A 468 22.99 -5.56 -25.86
N TYR A 469 23.52 -5.33 -24.67
CA TYR A 469 24.91 -4.94 -24.44
C TYR A 469 25.66 -6.13 -23.87
N HIS A 470 26.69 -6.57 -24.59
CA HIS A 470 27.55 -7.69 -24.21
C HIS A 470 28.93 -7.16 -23.82
N PHE A 471 29.51 -7.74 -22.78
CA PHE A 471 30.79 -7.30 -22.24
C PHE A 471 31.59 -8.46 -21.64
N GLN A 472 32.84 -8.17 -21.27
CA GLN A 472 33.67 -9.08 -20.47
C GLN A 472 34.00 -8.45 -19.12
N THR A 473 34.11 -9.26 -18.08
CA THR A 473 34.55 -8.82 -16.75
C THR A 473 36.09 -8.88 -16.63
N CYS A 474 36.64 -8.50 -15.47
CA CYS A 474 38.07 -8.68 -15.21
C CYS A 474 38.51 -10.15 -15.21
N SER A 475 37.62 -11.08 -14.86
CA SER A 475 37.91 -12.53 -14.90
C SER A 475 37.80 -13.14 -16.31
N GLY A 476 37.45 -12.34 -17.31
CA GLY A 476 37.19 -12.82 -18.68
C GLY A 476 35.80 -13.46 -18.85
N ALA A 477 34.98 -13.50 -17.80
CA ALA A 477 33.61 -13.97 -17.90
C ALA A 477 32.80 -13.04 -18.81
N LYS A 478 31.94 -13.62 -19.65
CA LYS A 478 31.03 -12.88 -20.51
C LYS A 478 29.80 -12.48 -19.70
N GLY A 479 29.38 -11.22 -19.83
CA GLY A 479 28.16 -10.70 -19.22
C GLY A 479 27.30 -9.99 -20.26
N HIS A 480 26.03 -9.78 -19.92
CA HIS A 480 25.03 -9.22 -20.81
C HIS A 480 23.94 -8.48 -20.00
N PHE A 481 23.50 -7.33 -20.52
CA PHE A 481 22.33 -6.60 -20.02
C PHE A 481 21.52 -5.99 -21.17
N ILE A 482 20.29 -5.57 -20.88
CA ILE A 482 19.32 -5.08 -21.87
C ILE A 482 18.85 -3.66 -21.51
N LEU A 483 18.64 -2.82 -22.51
CA LEU A 483 17.93 -1.54 -22.38
C LEU A 483 17.02 -1.27 -23.59
N PRO A 484 15.89 -0.58 -23.40
CA PRO A 484 15.09 -0.06 -24.51
C PRO A 484 15.88 0.84 -25.48
N LYS A 485 15.46 0.85 -26.76
CA LYS A 485 16.15 1.60 -27.82
C LYS A 485 16.27 3.10 -27.57
N GLU A 486 15.27 3.69 -26.91
CA GLU A 486 15.26 5.12 -26.57
C GLU A 486 16.47 5.55 -25.71
N TYR A 487 17.04 4.65 -24.90
CA TYR A 487 18.20 4.94 -24.06
C TYR A 487 19.54 4.74 -24.78
N ARG A 488 19.55 4.46 -26.08
CA ARG A 488 20.80 4.23 -26.85
C ARG A 488 21.75 5.42 -26.79
N GLU A 489 21.21 6.62 -26.92
CA GLU A 489 22.03 7.83 -26.99
C GLU A 489 22.66 8.17 -25.64
N VAL A 490 21.90 8.05 -24.55
CA VAL A 490 22.45 8.26 -23.20
C VAL A 490 23.51 7.21 -22.86
N MET A 491 23.34 5.96 -23.32
CA MET A 491 24.35 4.91 -23.16
C MET A 491 25.64 5.18 -23.94
N LYS A 492 25.55 5.64 -25.19
CA LYS A 492 26.76 6.04 -25.94
C LYS A 492 27.53 7.15 -25.23
N ASN A 493 26.82 8.13 -24.67
CA ASN A 493 27.44 9.21 -23.91
C ASN A 493 28.10 8.71 -22.62
N LEU A 494 27.49 7.72 -21.94
CA LEU A 494 28.10 7.04 -20.80
C LEU A 494 29.36 6.26 -21.20
N GLU A 495 29.33 5.50 -22.30
CA GLU A 495 30.50 4.76 -22.81
C GLU A 495 31.66 5.71 -23.14
N ALA A 496 31.35 6.84 -23.81
CA ALA A 496 32.33 7.87 -24.14
C ALA A 496 32.93 8.50 -22.88
N TRP A 497 32.09 8.85 -21.90
CA TRP A 497 32.55 9.40 -20.62
C TRP A 497 33.43 8.41 -19.85
N SER A 498 33.01 7.14 -19.74
CA SER A 498 33.76 6.10 -19.02
C SER A 498 35.07 5.75 -19.72
N SER A 499 35.13 5.82 -21.05
CA SER A 499 36.36 5.64 -21.83
C SER A 499 37.34 6.79 -21.67
N ALA A 500 36.83 8.01 -21.55
CA ALA A 500 37.64 9.22 -21.37
C ALA A 500 38.10 9.45 -19.92
N ASN A 501 37.57 8.67 -18.96
CA ASN A 501 37.91 8.81 -17.56
C ASN A 501 39.30 8.23 -17.26
N GLY A 502 40.30 9.11 -17.09
CA GLY A 502 41.68 8.71 -16.86
C GLY A 502 41.93 7.89 -15.58
N GLU A 503 41.01 7.91 -14.61
CA GLU A 503 41.07 7.08 -13.39
C GLU A 503 40.50 5.67 -13.59
N ASN A 504 39.98 5.35 -14.78
CA ASN A 504 39.31 4.09 -15.09
C ASN A 504 40.26 3.08 -15.75
N GLU A 505 41.36 2.75 -15.06
CA GLU A 505 42.43 1.87 -15.59
C GLU A 505 41.91 0.52 -16.10
N HIS A 506 40.92 -0.04 -15.42
CA HIS A 506 40.32 -1.33 -15.77
C HIS A 506 39.22 -1.24 -16.85
N ARG A 507 38.93 -0.03 -17.36
CA ARG A 507 37.90 0.25 -18.36
C ARG A 507 36.50 -0.21 -17.95
N PHE A 508 36.13 -0.05 -16.68
CA PHE A 508 34.78 -0.35 -16.22
C PHE A 508 33.75 0.59 -16.87
N LEU A 509 32.58 0.07 -17.23
CA LEU A 509 31.44 0.89 -17.65
C LEU A 509 31.03 1.84 -16.51
N LEU A 510 31.02 1.33 -15.28
CA LEU A 510 30.66 2.04 -14.06
C LEU A 510 31.86 2.07 -13.09
N PRO A 511 32.77 3.04 -13.21
CA PRO A 511 33.92 3.15 -12.32
C PRO A 511 33.50 3.74 -10.97
N PHE A 512 32.93 2.91 -10.09
CA PHE A 512 32.65 3.28 -8.71
C PHE A 512 33.95 3.76 -8.04
N PRO A 513 33.93 4.84 -7.24
CA PRO A 513 35.11 5.36 -6.57
C PRO A 513 35.61 4.35 -5.53
N ASN A 514 36.87 3.93 -5.68
CA ASN A 514 37.57 3.17 -4.65
C ASN A 514 37.80 4.08 -3.42
N SER A 515 37.91 3.44 -2.25
CA SER A 515 37.85 3.96 -0.87
C SER A 515 38.74 5.16 -0.50
N THR A 516 39.52 5.74 -1.41
CA THR A 516 40.48 6.83 -1.15
C THR A 516 39.95 8.25 -1.36
N GLY A 517 38.69 8.45 -1.74
CA GLY A 517 38.15 9.81 -2.01
C GLY A 517 36.91 10.23 -1.21
N ASN A 518 36.06 9.28 -0.79
CA ASN A 518 34.91 9.46 0.11
C ASN A 518 34.34 8.08 0.42
N ARG A 519 34.22 7.71 1.70
CA ARG A 519 33.98 6.34 2.23
C ARG A 519 32.64 5.66 1.86
N ILE A 520 31.81 6.22 0.97
CA ILE A 520 30.36 5.91 0.97
C ILE A 520 29.87 5.17 -0.29
N PHE A 521 30.66 5.06 -1.37
CA PHE A 521 30.13 4.60 -2.65
C PHE A 521 30.97 3.47 -3.28
N ASP A 522 31.04 2.35 -2.57
CA ASP A 522 31.76 1.13 -2.97
C ASP A 522 30.75 0.02 -3.35
N TRP A 523 30.82 -0.51 -4.57
CA TRP A 523 29.95 -1.60 -5.03
C TRP A 523 30.65 -2.94 -4.84
N ARG A 524 30.51 -3.50 -3.63
CA ARG A 524 31.20 -4.74 -3.21
C ARG A 524 30.43 -6.02 -3.53
N THR A 525 29.10 -5.92 -3.57
CA THR A 525 28.20 -7.06 -3.64
C THR A 525 27.50 -7.07 -5.00
N PRO A 526 27.74 -8.05 -5.89
CA PRO A 526 27.11 -8.12 -7.19
C PRO A 526 25.57 -8.07 -7.13
N GLN A 527 24.98 -8.70 -6.10
CA GLN A 527 23.54 -8.81 -5.91
C GLN A 527 22.84 -7.48 -5.61
N ARG A 528 23.57 -6.50 -5.02
CA ARG A 528 22.96 -5.28 -4.46
C ARG A 528 23.71 -4.04 -4.89
N LEU A 529 22.98 -3.07 -5.43
CA LEU A 529 23.51 -1.75 -5.64
C LEU A 529 23.85 -1.07 -4.29
N PRO A 530 24.87 -0.20 -4.25
CA PRO A 530 25.08 0.67 -3.11
C PRO A 530 23.83 1.53 -2.83
N PRO A 531 23.65 2.05 -1.59
CA PRO A 531 22.49 2.88 -1.27
C PRO A 531 22.35 4.09 -2.20
N MET A 532 21.24 4.18 -2.96
CA MET A 532 21.01 5.21 -3.98
C MET A 532 20.23 6.43 -3.48
N HIS A 533 19.92 6.48 -2.17
CA HIS A 533 19.04 7.48 -1.58
C HIS A 533 19.39 8.93 -1.93
N THR A 534 20.68 9.30 -1.95
CA THR A 534 21.07 10.67 -2.24
C THR A 534 20.61 11.11 -3.64
N ILE A 535 20.68 10.22 -4.63
CA ILE A 535 20.25 10.55 -6.00
C ILE A 535 18.74 10.55 -6.13
N LEU A 536 18.06 9.61 -5.47
CA LEU A 536 16.60 9.60 -5.42
C LEU A 536 16.07 10.90 -4.77
N ASP A 537 16.67 11.33 -3.67
CA ASP A 537 16.33 12.57 -2.97
C ASP A 537 16.63 13.80 -3.85
N ASP A 538 17.80 13.87 -4.49
CA ASP A 538 18.17 14.98 -5.40
C ASP A 538 17.19 15.08 -6.60
N LEU A 539 16.67 13.95 -7.08
CA LEU A 539 15.64 13.86 -8.13
C LEU A 539 14.20 13.96 -7.59
N ALA A 540 14.01 14.17 -6.29
CA ALA A 540 12.71 14.17 -5.61
C ALA A 540 11.82 12.96 -5.94
N ILE A 541 12.44 11.79 -6.08
CA ILE A 541 11.76 10.50 -6.21
C ILE A 541 11.46 9.97 -4.80
N PRO A 542 10.18 9.79 -4.43
CA PRO A 542 9.82 9.26 -3.12
C PRO A 542 10.42 7.88 -2.84
N HIS A 543 10.71 7.59 -1.58
CA HIS A 543 11.30 6.31 -1.15
C HIS A 543 10.52 5.10 -1.69
N GLY A 544 9.20 5.07 -1.47
CA GLY A 544 8.30 4.00 -1.88
C GLY A 544 8.10 3.83 -3.39
N GLU A 545 8.68 4.69 -4.23
CA GLU A 545 8.63 4.55 -5.69
C GLU A 545 9.76 3.65 -6.21
N TYR A 546 10.89 3.58 -5.49
CA TYR A 546 12.04 2.76 -5.86
C TYR A 546 12.32 1.64 -4.85
N TYR A 547 12.34 1.96 -3.56
CA TYR A 547 12.54 1.00 -2.47
C TYR A 547 11.20 0.50 -1.94
N LEU A 548 11.17 -0.72 -1.41
CA LEU A 548 10.00 -1.22 -0.68
C LEU A 548 9.82 -0.41 0.61
N ASP A 549 8.63 0.15 0.83
CA ASP A 549 8.31 0.85 2.07
C ASP A 549 8.06 -0.14 3.22
N ILE A 550 9.12 -0.59 3.89
CA ILE A 550 9.03 -1.49 5.05
C ILE A 550 8.40 -0.75 6.24
N ASN A 551 7.09 -0.91 6.40
CA ASN A 551 6.35 -0.30 7.49
C ASN A 551 5.18 -1.16 7.98
N THR A 552 4.80 -0.92 9.24
CA THR A 552 3.71 -1.63 9.93
C THR A 552 2.35 -1.51 9.24
N ARG A 553 2.08 -0.41 8.52
CA ARG A 553 0.78 -0.23 7.85
C ARG A 553 0.62 -1.16 6.65
N ARG A 554 1.67 -1.36 5.84
CA ARG A 554 1.61 -2.29 4.70
C ARG A 554 1.52 -3.75 5.14
N PHE A 555 2.24 -4.16 6.19
CA PHE A 555 2.08 -5.50 6.77
C PHE A 555 0.68 -5.72 7.37
N ARG A 556 0.10 -4.70 7.99
CA ARG A 556 -1.30 -4.76 8.45
C ARG A 556 -2.30 -4.85 7.31
N ALA A 557 -2.06 -4.15 6.20
CA ALA A 557 -2.90 -4.25 5.01
C ALA A 557 -2.82 -5.65 4.39
N LEU A 558 -1.63 -6.25 4.34
CA LEU A 558 -1.43 -7.64 3.90
C LEU A 558 -2.21 -8.62 4.79
N MET A 559 -2.06 -8.51 6.11
CA MET A 559 -2.81 -9.36 7.02
C MET A 559 -4.32 -9.13 6.91
N ALA A 560 -4.76 -7.89 6.63
CA ALA A 560 -6.16 -7.61 6.36
C ALA A 560 -6.65 -8.31 5.09
N SER A 561 -5.87 -8.30 4.00
CA SER A 561 -6.25 -8.98 2.75
C SER A 561 -6.26 -10.49 2.89
N GLU A 562 -5.32 -11.07 3.66
CA GLU A 562 -5.25 -12.52 3.91
C GLU A 562 -6.37 -13.03 4.82
N THR A 563 -6.96 -12.16 5.66
CA THR A 563 -8.01 -12.51 6.64
C THR A 563 -9.38 -11.92 6.29
N TYR A 564 -9.48 -11.25 5.14
CA TYR A 564 -10.74 -10.76 4.63
C TYR A 564 -11.47 -11.91 3.95
N SER A 565 -12.74 -12.10 4.31
CA SER A 565 -13.64 -13.02 3.63
C SER A 565 -14.94 -12.30 3.29
N ASP A 566 -15.47 -12.51 2.09
CA ASP A 566 -16.79 -11.99 1.74
C ASP A 566 -17.90 -12.67 2.55
N ASN A 567 -17.63 -13.87 3.09
CA ASN A 567 -18.59 -14.62 3.92
C ASN A 567 -18.81 -13.97 5.29
N ASP A 568 -17.77 -13.34 5.86
CA ASP A 568 -17.83 -12.70 7.18
C ASP A 568 -17.73 -11.16 7.09
N LEU A 569 -17.65 -10.63 5.87
CA LEU A 569 -17.48 -9.20 5.56
C LEU A 569 -16.26 -8.57 6.26
N GLY A 570 -15.23 -9.37 6.52
CA GLY A 570 -14.01 -8.97 7.22
C GLY A 570 -14.10 -8.97 8.75
N GLU A 571 -15.04 -9.71 9.33
CA GLU A 571 -15.20 -9.85 10.79
C GLU A 571 -13.94 -10.45 11.44
N GLU A 572 -13.43 -11.56 10.92
CA GLU A 572 -12.22 -12.23 11.36
C GLU A 572 -11.01 -11.28 11.30
N GLY A 573 -10.78 -10.66 10.14
CA GLY A 573 -9.73 -9.66 9.98
C GLY A 573 -9.88 -8.46 10.92
N SER A 574 -11.11 -8.06 11.25
CA SER A 574 -11.37 -6.99 12.23
C SER A 574 -10.96 -7.40 13.65
N ILE A 575 -11.19 -8.66 14.03
CA ILE A 575 -10.80 -9.24 15.32
C ILE A 575 -9.27 -9.36 15.39
N ILE A 576 -8.65 -9.97 14.38
CA ILE A 576 -7.19 -10.18 14.31
C ILE A 576 -6.44 -8.85 14.38
N LEU A 577 -6.92 -7.82 13.67
CA LEU A 577 -6.27 -6.51 13.63
C LEU A 577 -6.67 -5.56 14.78
N ASP A 578 -7.60 -5.96 15.65
CA ASP A 578 -8.22 -5.14 16.70
C ASP A 578 -8.77 -3.81 16.13
N ASN A 579 -9.55 -3.91 15.05
CA ASN A 579 -10.30 -2.80 14.45
C ASN A 579 -11.79 -2.95 14.74
N GLU A 580 -12.53 -1.85 14.78
CA GLU A 580 -13.98 -1.92 14.62
C GLU A 580 -14.29 -2.38 13.19
N LEU A 581 -15.29 -3.23 12.99
CA LEU A 581 -15.65 -3.78 11.67
C LEU A 581 -15.81 -2.69 10.61
N ASN A 582 -16.52 -1.60 10.92
CA ASN A 582 -16.68 -0.46 10.01
C ASN A 582 -15.33 0.22 9.66
N THR A 583 -14.39 0.29 10.61
CA THR A 583 -13.04 0.82 10.34
C THR A 583 -12.23 -0.13 9.46
N PHE A 584 -12.39 -1.44 9.67
CA PHE A 584 -11.76 -2.48 8.85
C PHE A 584 -12.30 -2.40 7.41
N GLN A 585 -13.61 -2.42 7.24
CA GLN A 585 -14.26 -2.33 5.93
C GLN A 585 -13.87 -1.06 5.18
N GLN A 586 -13.94 0.11 5.82
CA GLN A 586 -13.51 1.38 5.19
C GLN A 586 -12.02 1.45 4.83
N SER A 587 -11.17 0.62 5.42
CA SER A 587 -9.72 0.70 5.24
C SER A 587 -9.13 -0.46 4.44
N TYR A 588 -9.86 -1.57 4.29
CA TYR A 588 -9.34 -2.81 3.73
C TYR A 588 -10.35 -3.60 2.86
N ALA A 589 -11.66 -3.28 2.84
CA ALA A 589 -12.64 -4.08 2.08
C ALA A 589 -12.62 -3.86 0.55
N ASP A 590 -12.00 -2.79 0.04
CA ASP A 590 -11.95 -2.57 -1.43
C ASP A 590 -10.92 -3.47 -2.15
N GLY A 591 -10.39 -4.50 -1.47
CA GLY A 591 -9.45 -5.49 -2.01
C GLY A 591 -8.04 -4.95 -2.29
N ASN A 592 -7.11 -5.84 -2.65
CA ASN A 592 -5.76 -5.48 -3.04
C ASN A 592 -5.79 -4.77 -4.42
N PRO A 593 -5.39 -3.49 -4.53
CA PRO A 593 -5.34 -2.79 -5.81
C PRO A 593 -4.42 -3.46 -6.83
N GLU A 594 -3.39 -4.20 -6.38
CA GLU A 594 -2.50 -4.98 -7.25
C GLU A 594 -3.16 -6.26 -7.74
N GLU A 595 -4.00 -6.95 -6.98
CA GLU A 595 -4.80 -8.08 -7.51
C GLU A 595 -5.91 -7.59 -8.44
N ASN A 596 -6.58 -6.50 -8.07
CA ASN A 596 -7.52 -5.80 -8.95
C ASN A 596 -6.82 -5.31 -10.23
N GLN A 597 -5.55 -4.88 -10.12
CA GLN A 597 -4.71 -4.54 -11.26
C GLN A 597 -4.14 -5.78 -11.96
N ILE A 598 -3.90 -6.92 -11.32
CA ILE A 598 -3.46 -8.19 -11.94
C ILE A 598 -4.61 -8.74 -12.78
N ILE A 599 -5.84 -8.72 -12.27
CA ILE A 599 -7.07 -9.00 -13.05
C ILE A 599 -7.18 -8.02 -14.24
N PHE A 600 -6.82 -6.76 -14.04
CA PHE A 600 -6.72 -5.76 -15.11
C PHE A 600 -5.51 -5.97 -16.04
N TYR A 601 -4.40 -6.50 -15.53
CA TYR A 601 -3.11 -6.71 -16.19
C TYR A 601 -3.09 -8.01 -16.96
N GLU A 602 -3.84 -9.04 -16.58
CA GLU A 602 -4.16 -10.22 -17.38
C GLU A 602 -5.06 -9.80 -18.57
N GLY A 603 -5.95 -8.82 -18.33
CA GLY A 603 -6.61 -8.03 -19.38
C GLY A 603 -5.62 -7.24 -20.26
N LEU A 604 -4.51 -6.74 -19.71
CA LEU A 604 -3.42 -6.09 -20.46
C LEU A 604 -2.38 -7.06 -21.04
N GLU A 605 -2.26 -8.29 -20.57
CA GLU A 605 -1.34 -9.29 -21.11
C GLU A 605 -1.91 -9.84 -22.43
N SER A 606 -3.25 -9.86 -22.52
CA SER A 606 -3.97 -9.95 -23.77
C SER A 606 -3.62 -8.80 -24.75
N LEU A 607 -3.38 -7.58 -24.24
CA LEU A 607 -2.86 -6.44 -25.02
C LEU A 607 -1.34 -6.60 -25.33
N SER A 608 -0.56 -7.25 -24.47
CA SER A 608 0.87 -7.53 -24.65
C SER A 608 1.15 -8.47 -25.84
N ARG A 609 0.25 -9.41 -26.12
CA ARG A 609 0.33 -10.29 -27.32
C ARG A 609 0.16 -9.51 -28.63
N ILE A 610 -0.53 -8.37 -28.60
CA ILE A 610 -0.61 -7.41 -29.73
C ILE A 610 0.75 -6.73 -29.95
N PHE A 611 1.46 -6.38 -28.87
CA PHE A 611 2.75 -5.71 -28.97
C PHE A 611 3.90 -6.62 -29.42
N LYS A 612 3.78 -7.96 -29.27
CA LYS A 612 4.78 -8.94 -29.73
C LYS A 612 4.76 -9.21 -31.24
N GLY A 613 4.06 -8.37 -32.01
CA GLY A 613 4.19 -8.29 -33.48
C GLY A 613 3.07 -8.94 -34.27
N GLN A 614 1.94 -9.26 -33.64
CA GLN A 614 0.68 -9.42 -34.38
C GLN A 614 0.08 -8.03 -34.59
N SER A 615 -0.35 -7.70 -35.82
CA SER A 615 -0.95 -6.38 -36.06
C SER A 615 -2.20 -6.17 -35.19
N LYS A 616 -2.41 -4.93 -34.76
CA LYS A 616 -3.59 -4.47 -34.02
C LYS A 616 -4.88 -5.00 -34.64
N GLU A 617 -5.02 -4.88 -35.96
CA GLU A 617 -6.17 -5.40 -36.68
C GLU A 617 -6.27 -6.93 -36.60
N ASN A 618 -5.18 -7.71 -36.67
CA ASN A 618 -5.26 -9.18 -36.65
C ASN A 618 -5.51 -9.76 -35.26
N ALA A 619 -4.98 -9.17 -34.19
CA ALA A 619 -5.25 -9.60 -32.82
C ALA A 619 -6.66 -9.20 -32.38
N ILE A 620 -7.11 -8.00 -32.75
CA ILE A 620 -8.51 -7.56 -32.58
C ILE A 620 -9.44 -8.38 -33.48
N VAL A 621 -9.05 -8.76 -34.71
CA VAL A 621 -9.85 -9.62 -35.59
C VAL A 621 -9.88 -11.06 -35.12
N ALA A 622 -8.83 -11.60 -34.50
CA ALA A 622 -8.81 -12.95 -33.92
C ALA A 622 -9.67 -13.01 -32.64
N LEU A 623 -9.52 -12.04 -31.75
CA LEU A 623 -10.35 -11.90 -30.54
C LEU A 623 -11.81 -11.61 -30.92
N LYS A 624 -12.07 -10.69 -31.88
CA LYS A 624 -13.41 -10.47 -32.43
C LYS A 624 -13.94 -11.65 -33.23
N LYS A 625 -13.12 -12.51 -33.87
CA LYS A 625 -13.58 -13.76 -34.51
C LYS A 625 -13.99 -14.81 -33.47
N LEU A 626 -13.32 -14.81 -32.33
CA LEU A 626 -13.51 -15.76 -31.24
C LEU A 626 -14.69 -15.35 -30.34
N LEU A 627 -14.89 -14.03 -30.16
CA LEU A 627 -15.98 -13.43 -29.39
C LEU A 627 -17.23 -13.05 -30.21
N LYS A 628 -17.13 -12.84 -31.53
CA LYS A 628 -18.32 -12.70 -32.39
C LYS A 628 -18.94 -14.06 -32.61
N ARG A 629 -19.86 -14.41 -31.72
CA ARG A 629 -20.80 -15.49 -32.00
C ARG A 629 -21.85 -14.95 -32.95
N GLU A 630 -22.23 -15.79 -33.92
CA GLU A 630 -23.35 -15.44 -34.78
C GLU A 630 -24.57 -15.18 -33.88
N THR A 631 -25.02 -13.93 -33.95
CA THR A 631 -26.16 -13.42 -33.21
C THR A 631 -27.30 -13.36 -34.20
N LEU A 632 -28.40 -14.02 -33.85
CA LEU A 632 -29.55 -14.17 -34.70
C LEU A 632 -30.64 -13.21 -34.23
N THR A 633 -31.31 -12.57 -35.17
CA THR A 633 -32.63 -12.00 -34.88
C THR A 633 -33.61 -13.13 -34.57
N PHE A 634 -34.68 -12.81 -33.83
CA PHE A 634 -35.69 -13.80 -33.48
C PHE A 634 -36.32 -14.49 -34.71
N ASP A 635 -36.41 -13.79 -35.84
CA ASP A 635 -36.95 -14.37 -37.08
C ASP A 635 -35.94 -15.29 -37.79
N GLU A 636 -34.64 -15.03 -37.70
CA GLU A 636 -33.60 -15.95 -38.19
C GLU A 636 -33.56 -17.25 -37.37
N VAL A 637 -33.82 -17.18 -36.05
CA VAL A 637 -33.97 -18.37 -35.20
C VAL A 637 -35.12 -19.25 -35.71
N LYS A 638 -36.27 -18.65 -36.05
CA LYS A 638 -37.42 -19.37 -36.63
C LYS A 638 -37.11 -19.97 -37.99
N GLN A 639 -36.46 -19.20 -38.88
CA GLN A 639 -36.10 -19.65 -40.22
C GLN A 639 -35.14 -20.85 -40.17
N ARG A 640 -34.19 -20.83 -39.24
CA ARG A 640 -33.21 -21.92 -39.03
C ARG A 640 -33.72 -23.07 -38.18
N ARG A 641 -34.96 -22.99 -37.69
CA ARG A 641 -35.61 -23.98 -36.81
C ARG A 641 -34.77 -24.33 -35.57
N LEU A 642 -34.08 -23.33 -35.02
CA LEU A 642 -33.29 -23.49 -33.80
C LEU A 642 -34.20 -23.39 -32.57
N HIS A 643 -33.89 -24.16 -31.54
CA HIS A 643 -34.59 -24.11 -30.27
C HIS A 643 -33.89 -23.13 -29.33
N ILE A 644 -34.65 -22.19 -28.77
CA ILE A 644 -34.17 -21.33 -27.68
C ILE A 644 -34.27 -22.09 -26.36
N ASN A 645 -33.13 -22.35 -25.75
CA ASN A 645 -33.01 -23.11 -24.51
C ASN A 645 -33.50 -22.29 -23.29
N GLN A 646 -33.34 -22.87 -22.10
CA GLN A 646 -33.83 -22.25 -20.87
C GLN A 646 -33.02 -21.03 -20.41
N ASN A 647 -31.78 -20.82 -20.88
CA ASN A 647 -31.02 -19.61 -20.61
C ASN A 647 -31.07 -18.57 -21.74
N GLY A 648 -31.95 -18.72 -22.74
CA GLY A 648 -32.18 -17.69 -23.76
C GLY A 648 -31.24 -17.76 -24.96
N ILE A 649 -30.48 -18.83 -25.11
CA ILE A 649 -29.56 -19.08 -26.23
C ILE A 649 -30.22 -20.02 -27.25
N ALA A 650 -30.11 -19.70 -28.54
CA ALA A 650 -30.60 -20.54 -29.63
C ALA A 650 -29.58 -21.65 -29.95
N CYS A 651 -30.03 -22.90 -30.04
CA CYS A 651 -29.19 -24.03 -30.46
C CYS A 651 -29.99 -25.11 -31.19
N ASN A 652 -29.30 -26.07 -31.79
CA ASN A 652 -29.93 -27.22 -32.44
C ASN A 652 -30.24 -28.38 -31.46
N GLY A 653 -30.06 -28.18 -30.15
CA GLY A 653 -30.30 -29.18 -29.11
C GLY A 653 -29.24 -30.27 -29.00
N VAL A 654 -28.18 -30.24 -29.83
CA VAL A 654 -27.06 -31.18 -29.79
C VAL A 654 -25.81 -30.44 -29.28
N PRO A 655 -25.23 -30.84 -28.14
CA PRO A 655 -24.03 -30.19 -27.62
C PRO A 655 -22.82 -30.48 -28.50
N ASP A 656 -22.09 -29.42 -28.85
CA ASP A 656 -20.84 -29.43 -29.62
C ASP A 656 -19.83 -28.53 -28.89
N ILE A 657 -19.42 -28.95 -27.69
CA ILE A 657 -18.54 -28.17 -26.81
C ILE A 657 -17.10 -28.30 -27.32
N ASP A 658 -16.40 -27.16 -27.45
CA ASP A 658 -14.99 -27.18 -27.73
C ASP A 658 -14.21 -27.70 -26.51
N ARG A 659 -13.56 -28.86 -26.65
CA ARG A 659 -12.83 -29.54 -25.57
C ARG A 659 -11.60 -28.78 -25.09
N THR A 660 -11.15 -27.78 -25.85
CA THR A 660 -10.10 -26.86 -25.40
C THR A 660 -10.63 -25.78 -24.47
N MET A 661 -11.95 -25.63 -24.37
CA MET A 661 -12.62 -24.57 -23.61
C MET A 661 -13.64 -25.08 -22.58
N GLY A 662 -14.01 -26.37 -22.58
CA GLY A 662 -14.92 -26.93 -21.58
C GLY A 662 -15.16 -28.44 -21.70
N ASP A 663 -15.77 -29.02 -20.68
CA ASP A 663 -16.05 -30.45 -20.58
C ASP A 663 -17.45 -30.84 -21.12
N ASP A 664 -17.49 -31.90 -21.92
CA ASP A 664 -18.72 -32.50 -22.46
C ASP A 664 -19.24 -33.61 -21.55
N TYR A 665 -20.02 -33.22 -20.54
CA TYR A 665 -20.67 -34.15 -19.60
C TYR A 665 -21.84 -34.90 -20.25
N HIS A 666 -22.43 -34.35 -21.32
CA HIS A 666 -23.55 -34.97 -22.06
C HIS A 666 -23.16 -36.32 -22.68
N ARG A 667 -21.95 -36.43 -23.24
CA ARG A 667 -21.42 -37.70 -23.76
C ARG A 667 -21.27 -38.76 -22.66
N GLY A 668 -20.88 -38.34 -21.45
CA GLY A 668 -20.81 -39.19 -20.26
C GLY A 668 -22.19 -39.73 -19.88
N ALA A 669 -23.18 -38.85 -19.77
CA ALA A 669 -24.56 -39.21 -19.44
C ALA A 669 -25.19 -40.16 -20.48
N ILE A 670 -24.97 -39.94 -21.78
CA ILE A 670 -25.45 -40.85 -22.84
C ILE A 670 -24.80 -42.24 -22.72
N LYS A 671 -23.50 -42.32 -22.41
CA LYS A 671 -22.82 -43.61 -22.20
C LYS A 671 -23.37 -44.34 -20.97
N THR A 672 -23.65 -43.62 -19.89
CA THR A 672 -24.24 -44.19 -18.66
C THR A 672 -25.66 -44.68 -18.91
N ALA A 673 -26.49 -43.90 -19.59
CA ALA A 673 -27.85 -44.30 -19.97
C ALA A 673 -27.85 -45.57 -20.84
N LYS A 674 -26.97 -45.66 -21.84
CA LYS A 674 -26.80 -46.86 -22.67
C LYS A 674 -26.35 -48.08 -21.87
N LYS A 675 -25.44 -47.90 -20.89
CA LYS A 675 -25.05 -48.98 -19.96
C LYS A 675 -26.19 -49.45 -19.07
N MET A 676 -27.16 -48.57 -18.78
CA MET A 676 -28.37 -48.90 -18.02
C MET A 676 -29.51 -49.43 -18.90
N GLY A 677 -29.26 -49.74 -20.18
CA GLY A 677 -30.27 -50.28 -21.10
C GLY A 677 -31.30 -49.26 -21.60
N ILE A 678 -31.10 -47.98 -21.27
CA ILE A 678 -31.92 -46.87 -21.80
C ILE A 678 -31.28 -46.46 -23.13
N ASP A 679 -31.95 -46.71 -24.25
CA ASP A 679 -31.55 -46.16 -25.55
C ASP A 679 -32.16 -44.75 -25.68
N PRO A 680 -31.37 -43.68 -25.49
CA PRO A 680 -31.88 -42.34 -25.72
C PRO A 680 -32.05 -42.18 -27.23
N LYS A 681 -33.23 -42.55 -27.75
CA LYS A 681 -33.67 -42.30 -29.13
C LYS A 681 -33.78 -40.79 -29.38
N GLY A 682 -32.64 -40.12 -29.43
CA GLY A 682 -32.48 -38.81 -30.05
C GLY A 682 -33.10 -37.60 -29.34
N SER A 683 -33.10 -37.52 -28.01
CA SER A 683 -33.24 -36.21 -27.31
C SER A 683 -33.09 -36.38 -25.79
N MET A 684 -31.87 -36.53 -25.25
CA MET A 684 -31.64 -36.05 -23.89
C MET A 684 -31.52 -34.53 -24.00
N PRO A 685 -32.41 -33.73 -23.38
CA PRO A 685 -32.28 -32.27 -23.43
C PRO A 685 -30.92 -31.85 -22.87
N CYS A 686 -30.25 -30.91 -23.53
CA CYS A 686 -29.00 -30.37 -22.99
C CYS A 686 -29.28 -29.69 -21.65
N TYR A 687 -28.58 -30.15 -20.61
CA TYR A 687 -28.69 -29.61 -19.25
C TYR A 687 -27.46 -28.77 -18.85
N GLN A 688 -26.41 -28.72 -19.68
CA GLN A 688 -25.19 -27.92 -19.48
C GLN A 688 -25.37 -26.50 -20.01
N LEU A 689 -26.30 -25.75 -19.42
CA LEU A 689 -26.63 -24.40 -19.89
C LEU A 689 -25.52 -23.39 -19.62
N ASP A 690 -24.76 -23.60 -18.55
CA ASP A 690 -23.52 -22.90 -18.21
C ASP A 690 -22.48 -23.00 -19.35
N GLN A 691 -22.37 -24.16 -19.99
CA GLN A 691 -21.41 -24.37 -21.09
C GLN A 691 -21.91 -23.89 -22.46
N CYS A 692 -23.08 -23.26 -22.56
CA CYS A 692 -23.63 -22.80 -23.84
C CYS A 692 -22.72 -21.77 -24.52
N SER A 693 -21.99 -20.97 -23.75
CA SER A 693 -21.02 -19.99 -24.23
C SER A 693 -19.81 -20.62 -24.93
N ARG A 694 -19.55 -21.91 -24.66
CA ARG A 694 -18.43 -22.72 -25.19
C ARG A 694 -18.89 -23.75 -26.24
N CYS A 695 -20.19 -23.81 -26.53
CA CYS A 695 -20.81 -24.80 -27.43
C CYS A 695 -20.97 -24.29 -28.87
N LYS A 696 -20.35 -24.89 -29.89
CA LYS A 696 -20.39 -24.45 -31.29
C LYS A 696 -21.78 -24.44 -31.92
N SER A 697 -22.76 -25.15 -31.35
CA SER A 697 -24.16 -25.10 -31.81
C SER A 697 -24.98 -23.96 -31.20
N ALA A 698 -24.45 -23.26 -30.19
CA ALA A 698 -25.11 -22.16 -29.51
C ALA A 698 -24.91 -20.81 -30.24
N ARG A 699 -26.00 -20.05 -30.35
CA ARG A 699 -26.11 -18.74 -30.99
C ARG A 699 -26.86 -17.78 -30.06
N MET A 700 -26.38 -16.55 -29.98
CA MET A 700 -27.09 -15.51 -29.24
C MET A 700 -28.32 -15.04 -30.02
N VAL A 701 -29.32 -14.53 -29.32
CA VAL A 701 -30.53 -14.00 -29.95
C VAL A 701 -30.64 -12.53 -29.57
N ASP A 702 -30.54 -11.63 -30.55
CA ASP A 702 -30.69 -10.18 -30.36
C ASP A 702 -32.18 -9.82 -30.27
N ASP A 703 -32.80 -10.28 -29.19
CA ASP A 703 -34.20 -10.06 -28.84
C ASP A 703 -34.28 -9.78 -27.33
N ALA A 704 -34.94 -8.68 -26.95
CA ALA A 704 -34.93 -8.20 -25.57
C ALA A 704 -35.44 -9.25 -24.58
N LYS A 705 -36.38 -10.11 -24.98
CA LYS A 705 -36.92 -11.18 -24.12
C LYS A 705 -35.95 -12.34 -23.95
N GLN A 706 -35.20 -12.69 -25.00
CA GLN A 706 -34.18 -13.74 -24.88
C GLN A 706 -32.96 -13.27 -24.11
N VAL A 707 -32.52 -12.03 -24.33
CA VAL A 707 -31.42 -11.41 -23.57
C VAL A 707 -31.81 -11.23 -22.11
N TYR A 708 -33.04 -10.82 -21.81
CA TYR A 708 -33.56 -10.78 -20.44
C TYR A 708 -33.49 -12.14 -19.74
N LYS A 709 -33.82 -13.23 -20.46
CA LYS A 709 -33.70 -14.60 -19.96
C LYS A 709 -32.25 -15.01 -19.69
N LEU A 710 -31.33 -14.57 -20.55
CA LEU A 710 -29.90 -14.84 -20.37
C LEU A 710 -29.29 -14.03 -19.21
N LEU A 711 -29.66 -12.75 -19.07
CA LEU A 711 -29.26 -11.92 -17.93
C LEU A 711 -29.79 -12.51 -16.62
N SER A 712 -31.04 -12.96 -16.59
CA SER A 712 -31.60 -13.65 -15.43
C SER A 712 -30.84 -14.93 -15.07
N PHE A 713 -30.32 -15.66 -16.06
CA PHE A 713 -29.49 -16.84 -15.84
C PHE A 713 -28.11 -16.47 -15.27
N ILE A 714 -27.52 -15.36 -15.74
CA ILE A 714 -26.28 -14.81 -15.18
C ILE A 714 -26.46 -14.40 -13.72
N GLU A 715 -27.53 -13.68 -13.38
CA GLU A 715 -27.84 -13.32 -11.98
C GLU A 715 -27.95 -14.55 -11.06
N VAL A 716 -28.56 -15.64 -11.53
CA VAL A 716 -28.62 -16.90 -10.75
C VAL A 716 -27.23 -17.55 -10.60
N MET A 717 -26.33 -17.40 -11.57
CA MET A 717 -24.95 -17.88 -11.43
C MET A 717 -24.12 -16.98 -10.50
N GLU A 718 -24.31 -15.66 -10.56
CA GLU A 718 -23.68 -14.70 -9.63
C GLU A 718 -24.10 -15.00 -8.20
N LEU A 719 -25.39 -15.17 -7.94
CA LEU A 719 -25.89 -15.60 -6.62
C LEU A 719 -25.34 -16.97 -6.17
N ARG A 720 -24.95 -17.85 -7.10
CA ARG A 720 -24.34 -19.14 -6.76
C ARG A 720 -22.86 -19.03 -6.50
N ILE A 721 -22.17 -18.12 -7.18
CA ILE A 721 -20.78 -17.78 -6.88
C ILE A 721 -20.73 -17.22 -5.46
N ASP A 722 -21.69 -16.38 -5.07
CA ASP A 722 -21.78 -15.87 -3.69
C ASP A 722 -21.99 -17.00 -2.67
N LEU A 723 -22.71 -18.06 -3.04
CA LEU A 723 -22.94 -19.23 -2.18
C LEU A 723 -21.82 -20.29 -2.24
N ARG A 724 -21.00 -20.28 -3.30
CA ARG A 724 -19.94 -21.24 -3.62
C ARG A 724 -18.76 -20.54 -4.31
N PRO A 725 -18.05 -19.64 -3.59
CA PRO A 725 -16.96 -18.85 -4.16
C PRO A 725 -15.75 -19.72 -4.53
N ASP A 726 -15.68 -20.96 -4.04
CA ASP A 726 -14.71 -21.99 -4.38
C ASP A 726 -14.83 -22.52 -5.82
N ASN A 727 -15.89 -22.18 -6.55
CA ASN A 727 -16.15 -22.68 -7.90
C ASN A 727 -15.61 -21.73 -8.98
N GLU A 728 -14.29 -21.69 -9.14
CA GLU A 728 -13.58 -20.87 -10.15
C GLU A 728 -14.16 -21.03 -11.58
N SER A 729 -14.58 -22.25 -11.94
CA SER A 729 -15.17 -22.55 -13.25
C SER A 729 -16.50 -21.84 -13.47
N LEU A 730 -17.30 -21.64 -12.42
CA LEU A 730 -18.57 -20.92 -12.48
C LEU A 730 -18.35 -19.41 -12.64
N LEU A 731 -17.35 -18.85 -11.95
CA LEU A 731 -16.95 -17.44 -12.09
C LEU A 731 -16.43 -17.13 -13.49
N GLU A 732 -15.55 -17.98 -14.02
CA GLU A 732 -15.03 -17.87 -15.39
C GLU A 732 -16.17 -17.91 -16.42
N THR A 733 -17.10 -18.85 -16.26
CA THR A 733 -18.25 -19.03 -17.16
C THR A 733 -19.20 -17.83 -17.14
N THR A 734 -19.47 -17.29 -15.96
CA THR A 734 -20.36 -16.14 -15.74
C THR A 734 -19.77 -14.87 -16.35
N THR A 735 -18.48 -14.64 -16.11
CA THR A 735 -17.72 -13.52 -16.68
C THR A 735 -17.72 -13.57 -18.21
N TYR A 736 -17.48 -14.75 -18.78
CA TYR A 736 -17.45 -14.96 -20.22
C TYR A 736 -18.81 -14.70 -20.89
N LEU A 737 -19.93 -15.09 -20.25
CA LEU A 737 -21.27 -14.79 -20.74
C LEU A 737 -21.60 -13.29 -20.73
N ARG A 738 -21.15 -12.55 -19.71
CA ARG A 738 -21.33 -11.09 -19.62
C ARG A 738 -20.57 -10.35 -20.72
N ILE A 739 -19.32 -10.76 -20.96
CA ILE A 739 -18.50 -10.22 -22.05
C ILE A 739 -19.16 -10.52 -23.41
N MET A 740 -19.67 -11.74 -23.61
CA MET A 740 -20.38 -12.10 -24.83
C MET A 740 -21.62 -11.21 -25.07
N ILE A 741 -22.42 -10.90 -24.05
CA ILE A 741 -23.58 -10.01 -24.18
C ILE A 741 -23.15 -8.63 -24.63
N ASN A 742 -22.17 -8.03 -23.95
CA ASN A 742 -21.73 -6.67 -24.23
C ASN A 742 -21.14 -6.51 -25.64
N GLU A 743 -20.53 -7.57 -26.19
CA GLU A 743 -19.89 -7.53 -27.51
C GLU A 743 -20.83 -7.90 -28.67
N ASN A 744 -21.91 -8.65 -28.42
CA ASN A 744 -22.74 -9.25 -29.48
C ASN A 744 -24.19 -8.74 -29.53
N ILE A 745 -24.74 -8.26 -28.41
CA ILE A 745 -26.12 -7.77 -28.33
C ILE A 745 -26.12 -6.26 -28.56
N SER A 746 -27.11 -5.77 -29.32
CA SER A 746 -27.24 -4.34 -29.56
C SER A 746 -27.52 -3.58 -28.26
N ASN A 747 -26.96 -2.37 -28.12
CA ASN A 747 -27.15 -1.54 -26.91
C ASN A 747 -28.63 -1.26 -26.62
N GLU A 748 -29.47 -1.18 -27.66
CA GLU A 748 -30.92 -0.98 -27.55
C GLU A 748 -31.60 -2.20 -26.90
N VAL A 749 -31.32 -3.40 -27.42
CA VAL A 749 -31.83 -4.67 -26.88
C VAL A 749 -31.32 -4.92 -25.47
N LEU A 750 -30.04 -4.61 -25.21
CA LEU A 750 -29.45 -4.75 -23.89
C LEU A 750 -30.06 -3.79 -22.86
N ALA A 751 -30.30 -2.53 -23.24
CA ALA A 751 -30.98 -1.57 -22.38
C ALA A 751 -32.43 -2.00 -22.06
N GLU A 752 -33.15 -2.52 -23.07
CA GLU A 752 -34.50 -3.04 -22.88
C GLU A 752 -34.52 -4.28 -21.99
N ALA A 753 -33.59 -5.22 -22.19
CA ALA A 753 -33.47 -6.43 -21.39
C ALA A 753 -33.10 -6.15 -19.92
N ASN A 754 -32.18 -5.21 -19.66
CA ASN A 754 -31.85 -4.76 -18.31
C ASN A 754 -33.04 -4.06 -17.63
N LYS A 755 -33.82 -3.28 -18.40
CA LYS A 755 -35.07 -2.69 -17.89
C LYS A 755 -36.09 -3.78 -17.52
N MET A 756 -36.19 -4.86 -18.31
CA MET A 756 -37.04 -6.00 -17.96
C MET A 756 -36.58 -6.71 -16.69
N LEU A 757 -35.27 -6.93 -16.52
CA LEU A 757 -34.69 -7.51 -15.30
C LEU A 757 -34.97 -6.65 -14.06
N TYR A 758 -34.75 -5.34 -14.17
CA TYR A 758 -35.01 -4.41 -13.07
C TYR A 758 -36.50 -4.34 -12.69
N LEU A 759 -37.41 -4.35 -13.68
CA LEU A 759 -38.85 -4.20 -13.43
C LEU A 759 -39.55 -5.52 -13.03
N ASN A 760 -39.12 -6.65 -13.60
CA ASN A 760 -39.82 -7.93 -13.46
C ASN A 760 -39.08 -8.94 -12.57
N GLY A 761 -37.87 -8.63 -12.11
CA GLY A 761 -37.03 -9.59 -11.39
C GLY A 761 -36.48 -10.68 -12.32
N LEU A 762 -36.16 -11.85 -11.78
CA LEU A 762 -35.67 -12.98 -12.58
C LEU A 762 -36.74 -13.49 -13.55
N HIS A 763 -36.32 -13.87 -14.75
CA HIS A 763 -37.23 -14.48 -15.72
C HIS A 763 -37.87 -15.75 -15.12
N PRO A 764 -39.21 -15.92 -15.16
CA PRO A 764 -39.91 -17.00 -14.44
C PRO A 764 -39.47 -18.43 -14.79
N LEU A 765 -38.99 -18.65 -16.02
CA LEU A 765 -38.40 -19.93 -16.42
C LEU A 765 -37.05 -20.21 -15.75
N VAL A 766 -36.23 -19.18 -15.47
CA VAL A 766 -34.93 -19.30 -14.82
C VAL A 766 -35.11 -19.40 -13.30
N GLU A 767 -36.05 -18.65 -12.74
CA GLU A 767 -36.46 -18.76 -11.33
C GLU A 767 -36.88 -20.20 -10.95
N LYS A 768 -37.62 -20.88 -11.85
CA LYS A 768 -37.97 -22.30 -11.68
C LYS A 768 -36.76 -23.25 -11.75
N MET A 769 -35.68 -22.89 -12.47
CA MET A 769 -34.44 -23.67 -12.49
C MET A 769 -33.68 -23.53 -11.17
N GLN A 770 -33.68 -22.34 -10.58
CA GLN A 770 -33.14 -22.08 -9.24
C GLN A 770 -33.86 -22.96 -8.20
N ALA A 771 -35.20 -23.01 -8.23
CA ALA A 771 -35.99 -23.84 -7.32
C ALA A 771 -35.74 -25.36 -7.47
N ALA A 772 -35.54 -25.86 -8.71
CA ALA A 772 -35.28 -27.28 -8.96
C ALA A 772 -33.87 -27.76 -8.54
N GLN A 773 -32.90 -26.83 -8.47
CA GLN A 773 -31.51 -27.12 -8.10
C GLN A 773 -31.18 -26.74 -6.65
N ILE A 774 -32.10 -26.09 -5.91
CA ILE A 774 -32.04 -25.94 -4.45
C ILE A 774 -32.59 -27.19 -3.74
N LEU A 775 -33.34 -28.04 -4.45
CA LEU A 775 -33.91 -29.31 -3.94
C LEU A 775 -33.07 -30.56 -4.27
N ALA A 776 -31.91 -30.39 -4.89
CA ALA A 776 -30.94 -31.44 -5.22
C ALA A 776 -29.56 -31.02 -4.71
#